data_AF-A0A562IQT7-F1
#
_entry.id   AF-A0A562IQT7-F1
#
_cell.length_a   1.000
_cell.length_b   1.000
_cell.length_c   1.000
_cell.angle_alpha   90.00
_cell.angle_beta   90.00
_cell.angle_gamma   90.00
#
_symmetry.space_group_name_H-M   'P 1'
#
loop_
_entity.id
_entity.type
_entity.pdbx_description
1 polymer ?
#
loop_
_entity_poly.entity_id
_entity_poly.type
_entity_poly.pdbx_seq_one_letter_code
_entity_poly.pdbx_strand_id
1 'polypeptide(L)'
;MSSGFPGGPFGGSPFDDFFQAFLGPGSGPGARRGMQRVDITQLLSSHSREVVSAAARQAAEWGSPDLDTAHLLWALAGHEPTRTLLARSGADVDGLRDALAAELGGGQPTGQPPALTPAAKRALLDAHQVSRASGSTYIGPEHLLFALALNPESGAGRVLGGARVTPEALQRAAAGGPVPAGGAGGGEQPPSHTPTLDEYGRDLTALARDGKIDPVIGRAQEIEQTIEVLSRRNKNNPVLIGEAGVGKTAIVEGIALQIVDGDVPESLRDRRLVELDLTGLVAGTRYRGDFEERLKKVMDEIREHSDEVIVFIDELHTVVAAGGSEGSAGAGNMLKPALARGELHVVGATTLDEYRRNIEKDPALERRFQPVLVPEPSVLDTIEILRGLRDRYEAHHQVRFTDEALVAAAELSDRYVTDRHLPDKAIDLIDQAGARTRLRVRRPTTDLRALEQRVLELHREKDQAVAAEQYERASALRDECQAAQAELEQARSGGAAGIPEVGTAEIAEVVSRATGVPVAQLTEEERDRLLRLEDVLHQRVVGQDEAVDVVAEAIRRSRAGLGDPDRPIGSFLFLGPTGVGKTELARALAEALFGDSDRMVRLDMSEFSERHTVSRLVGSPPGYVGYEDAGQLTEAVRRRPYSVVLLDEVEKAHPDVFNTLLQLLDDGRLTDSQGRTVDFTNTVVIMTSNLGSEAIVNAGRGPLGFTANGDAGDDLRDQVMRRLREAFRPEFLNRIDEIVVFRQLEAEQLARITDLLLEETRRRLSAQDVQVEVTPEAVSWLAERGYERQFGARPLRRAIQREVDNRLSRMLLGGELTAGRTVRISVVDGELDLAVDDAVEPNTVATAESEAPAEV
;
A
#
# COMPACT_ATOMS: atom_id res chain seq x y z
N MET A 1 -2.11 54.76 -50.44
CA MET A 1 -1.71 55.46 -49.20
C MET A 1 -2.40 54.77 -48.03
N SER A 2 -1.64 54.53 -46.96
CA SER A 2 -1.94 53.65 -45.84
C SER A 2 -2.85 54.26 -44.77
N SER A 3 -3.52 53.38 -44.02
CA SER A 3 -3.65 53.44 -42.55
C SER A 3 -4.12 52.05 -42.09
N GLY A 4 -3.47 51.26 -41.24
CA GLY A 4 -2.48 51.57 -40.22
C GLY A 4 -2.98 51.00 -38.88
N PHE A 5 -2.91 49.68 -38.69
CA PHE A 5 -3.02 49.01 -37.39
C PHE A 5 -1.99 47.86 -37.34
N PRO A 6 -1.06 47.82 -36.37
CA PRO A 6 -0.06 46.77 -36.30
C PRO A 6 -0.67 45.54 -35.63
N GLY A 7 -0.75 44.44 -36.37
CA GLY A 7 -1.02 43.11 -35.81
C GLY A 7 0.22 42.57 -35.10
N GLY A 8 0.07 42.18 -33.84
CA GLY A 8 1.01 41.32 -33.12
C GLY A 8 0.73 39.84 -33.42
N PRO A 9 1.74 38.95 -33.38
CA PRO A 9 1.57 37.53 -33.67
C PRO A 9 1.06 36.77 -32.43
N PHE A 10 0.06 35.91 -32.63
CA PHE A 10 -0.60 35.02 -31.64
C PHE A 10 -1.44 35.73 -30.57
N GLY A 11 -2.68 36.06 -30.91
CA GLY A 11 -3.74 36.26 -29.92
C GLY A 11 -4.40 34.93 -29.59
N GLY A 12 -3.96 34.28 -28.51
CA GLY A 12 -4.73 33.24 -27.83
C GLY A 12 -5.83 33.88 -27.00
N SER A 13 -6.98 33.22 -26.86
CA SER A 13 -8.01 33.71 -25.95
C SER A 13 -7.58 33.46 -24.49
N PRO A 14 -7.94 34.32 -23.52
CA PRO A 14 -7.71 34.04 -22.09
C PRO A 14 -8.28 32.69 -21.60
N PHE A 15 -9.21 32.15 -22.38
CA PHE A 15 -9.81 30.84 -22.23
C PHE A 15 -8.87 29.70 -22.66
N ASP A 16 -8.16 29.84 -23.78
CA ASP A 16 -7.14 28.89 -24.23
C ASP A 16 -5.93 28.88 -23.29
N ASP A 17 -5.57 30.03 -22.72
CA ASP A 17 -4.49 30.15 -21.73
C ASP A 17 -4.86 29.49 -20.39
N PHE A 18 -6.12 29.64 -19.92
CA PHE A 18 -6.63 28.96 -18.73
C PHE A 18 -6.58 27.44 -18.89
N PHE A 19 -7.02 26.92 -20.04
CA PHE A 19 -7.00 25.47 -20.30
C PHE A 19 -5.65 24.92 -20.74
N GLN A 20 -4.77 25.69 -21.40
CA GLN A 20 -3.38 25.26 -21.63
C GLN A 20 -2.61 25.15 -20.32
N ALA A 21 -2.79 26.09 -19.39
CA ALA A 21 -2.19 26.01 -18.07
C ALA A 21 -2.74 24.85 -17.22
N PHE A 22 -3.95 24.37 -17.55
CA PHE A 22 -4.71 23.40 -16.76
C PHE A 22 -4.73 21.97 -17.34
N LEU A 23 -4.64 21.81 -18.66
CA LEU A 23 -4.74 20.54 -19.40
C LEU A 23 -3.68 20.36 -20.50
N GLY A 24 -2.94 21.42 -20.84
CA GLY A 24 -1.92 21.41 -21.87
C GLY A 24 -0.71 20.54 -21.50
N PRO A 25 0.06 20.07 -22.51
CA PRO A 25 1.31 19.38 -22.26
C PRO A 25 2.23 20.29 -21.46
N GLY A 26 2.78 19.78 -20.35
CA GLY A 26 3.72 20.50 -19.50
C GLY A 26 4.77 21.19 -20.37
N SER A 27 4.81 22.51 -20.31
CA SER A 27 5.66 23.34 -21.17
C SER A 27 7.11 23.31 -20.66
N GLY A 28 7.76 22.16 -20.78
CA GLY A 28 9.21 22.00 -20.66
C GLY A 28 9.84 21.90 -22.06
N PRO A 29 11.01 22.50 -22.30
CA PRO A 29 11.71 22.39 -23.58
C PRO A 29 12.24 20.96 -23.75
N GLY A 30 11.40 20.07 -24.29
CA GLY A 30 11.73 18.65 -24.49
C GLY A 30 10.54 17.70 -24.72
N ALA A 31 9.29 18.14 -24.59
CA ALA A 31 8.11 17.27 -24.73
C ALA A 31 8.02 16.64 -26.13
N ARG A 32 8.30 15.33 -26.23
CA ARG A 32 8.08 14.52 -27.43
C ARG A 32 6.58 14.51 -27.75
N ARG A 33 6.23 14.73 -29.02
CA ARG A 33 4.86 14.56 -29.55
C ARG A 33 4.38 13.14 -29.23
N GLY A 34 3.47 12.98 -28.27
CA GLY A 34 2.89 11.67 -27.95
C GLY A 34 1.77 11.68 -26.91
N MET A 35 1.31 12.84 -26.45
CA MET A 35 0.31 12.95 -25.39
C MET A 35 -1.08 13.19 -26.02
N GLN A 36 -1.78 12.14 -26.41
CA GLN A 36 -3.20 12.20 -26.74
C GLN A 36 -4.00 12.02 -25.44
N ARG A 37 -4.21 13.11 -24.69
CA ARG A 37 -5.24 13.15 -23.65
C ARG A 37 -6.59 13.29 -24.34
N VAL A 38 -7.60 12.49 -23.95
CA VAL A 38 -8.99 12.79 -24.29
C VAL A 38 -9.35 14.07 -23.56
N ASP A 39 -9.29 15.18 -24.29
CA ASP A 39 -9.51 16.50 -23.73
C ASP A 39 -11.03 16.72 -23.63
N ILE A 40 -11.60 16.45 -22.47
CA ILE A 40 -13.04 16.64 -22.18
C ILE A 40 -13.51 18.04 -22.60
N THR A 41 -12.61 19.03 -22.63
CA THR A 41 -12.92 20.39 -23.08
C THR A 41 -13.22 20.49 -24.57
N GLN A 42 -12.69 19.60 -25.39
CA GLN A 42 -13.04 19.49 -26.82
C GLN A 42 -14.49 19.06 -27.00
N LEU A 43 -15.03 18.28 -26.06
CA LEU A 43 -16.41 17.82 -26.05
C LEU A 43 -17.39 18.85 -25.43
N LEU A 44 -16.89 19.87 -24.72
CA LEU A 44 -17.72 20.98 -24.23
C LEU A 44 -18.21 21.86 -25.39
N SER A 45 -19.51 22.15 -25.42
CA SER A 45 -20.06 23.16 -26.31
C SER A 45 -19.50 24.56 -26.02
N SER A 46 -19.60 25.50 -26.97
CA SER A 46 -19.21 26.90 -26.75
C SER A 46 -19.89 27.50 -25.52
N HIS A 47 -21.17 27.22 -25.32
CA HIS A 47 -21.97 27.68 -24.18
C HIS A 47 -21.50 27.06 -22.85
N SER A 48 -21.15 25.77 -22.84
CA SER A 48 -20.60 25.11 -21.64
C SER A 48 -19.23 25.67 -21.27
N ARG A 49 -18.40 25.96 -22.28
CA ARG A 49 -17.10 26.62 -22.10
C ARG A 49 -17.26 28.02 -21.50
N GLU A 50 -18.25 28.79 -21.97
CA GLU A 50 -18.59 30.10 -21.42
C GLU A 50 -19.05 30.00 -19.95
N VAL A 51 -19.87 29.01 -19.61
CA VAL A 51 -20.31 28.76 -18.21
C VAL A 51 -19.13 28.45 -17.30
N VAL A 52 -18.26 27.52 -17.68
CA VAL A 52 -17.09 27.14 -16.86
C VAL A 52 -16.13 28.32 -16.71
N SER A 53 -15.91 29.09 -17.79
CA SER A 53 -15.08 30.30 -17.76
C SER A 53 -15.68 31.41 -16.90
N ALA A 54 -17.00 31.58 -16.92
CA ALA A 54 -17.70 32.52 -16.05
C ALA A 54 -17.58 32.11 -14.58
N ALA A 55 -17.73 30.82 -14.28
CA ALA A 55 -17.55 30.30 -12.93
C ALA A 55 -16.11 30.49 -12.42
N ALA A 56 -15.10 30.21 -13.27
CA ALA A 56 -13.68 30.39 -12.94
C ALA A 56 -13.31 31.85 -12.69
N ARG A 57 -13.76 32.76 -13.55
CA ARG A 57 -13.54 34.21 -13.36
C ARG A 57 -14.20 34.70 -12.08
N GLN A 58 -15.43 34.27 -11.81
CA GLN A 58 -16.14 34.69 -10.61
C GLN A 58 -15.47 34.16 -9.33
N ALA A 59 -15.01 32.90 -9.33
CA ALA A 59 -14.25 32.33 -8.24
C ALA A 59 -12.96 33.13 -7.97
N ALA A 60 -12.21 33.50 -9.01
CA ALA A 60 -11.03 34.34 -8.87
C ALA A 60 -11.35 35.74 -8.30
N GLU A 61 -12.44 36.38 -8.75
CA GLU A 61 -12.91 37.67 -8.22
C GLU A 61 -13.32 37.58 -6.75
N TRP A 62 -13.95 36.48 -6.34
CA TRP A 62 -14.30 36.21 -4.95
C TRP A 62 -13.11 35.80 -4.08
N GLY A 63 -11.93 35.64 -4.66
CA GLY A 63 -10.73 35.21 -3.96
C GLY A 63 -10.71 33.72 -3.63
N SER A 64 -11.60 32.93 -4.24
CA SER A 64 -11.65 31.49 -4.07
C SER A 64 -10.43 30.85 -4.76
N PRO A 65 -9.58 30.10 -4.05
CA PRO A 65 -8.47 29.37 -4.67
C PRO A 65 -8.97 28.21 -5.54
N ASP A 66 -10.22 27.79 -5.33
CA ASP A 66 -10.81 26.60 -5.90
C ASP A 66 -12.11 26.88 -6.66
N LEU A 67 -12.28 26.19 -7.79
CA LEU A 67 -13.51 26.15 -8.58
C LEU A 67 -14.32 24.91 -8.20
N ASP A 68 -15.32 25.11 -7.35
CA ASP A 68 -16.24 24.07 -6.86
C ASP A 68 -17.58 24.01 -7.64
N THR A 69 -18.32 22.91 -7.46
CA THR A 69 -19.68 22.67 -7.91
C THR A 69 -20.63 23.84 -7.66
N ALA A 70 -20.50 24.53 -6.51
CA ALA A 70 -21.32 25.69 -6.17
C ALA A 70 -21.07 26.90 -7.11
N HIS A 71 -19.82 27.13 -7.53
CA HIS A 71 -19.47 28.15 -8.52
C HIS A 71 -20.02 27.78 -9.92
N LEU A 72 -19.94 26.49 -10.28
CA LEU A 72 -20.53 25.98 -11.53
C LEU A 72 -22.06 26.19 -11.53
N LEU A 73 -22.74 25.85 -10.44
CA LEU A 73 -24.17 26.07 -10.28
C LEU A 73 -24.53 27.55 -10.37
N TRP A 74 -23.75 28.41 -9.71
CA TRP A 74 -23.94 29.86 -9.80
C TRP A 74 -23.90 30.31 -11.26
N ALA A 75 -22.86 29.93 -12.03
CA ALA A 75 -22.75 30.30 -13.43
C ALA A 75 -23.91 29.75 -14.28
N LEU A 76 -24.28 28.48 -14.10
CA LEU A 76 -25.40 27.83 -14.80
C LEU A 76 -26.73 28.54 -14.54
N ALA A 77 -26.98 29.01 -13.32
CA ALA A 77 -28.22 29.72 -12.96
C ALA A 77 -28.37 31.09 -13.64
N GLY A 78 -27.29 31.64 -14.20
CA GLY A 78 -27.30 32.91 -14.95
C GLY A 78 -27.21 32.75 -16.46
N HIS A 79 -27.10 31.51 -16.95
CA HIS A 79 -26.88 31.20 -18.35
C HIS A 79 -28.12 30.53 -18.96
N GLU A 80 -28.45 30.79 -20.22
CA GLU A 80 -29.54 30.10 -20.93
C GLU A 80 -29.01 28.88 -21.70
N PRO A 81 -29.72 27.74 -21.76
CA PRO A 81 -31.11 27.52 -21.35
C PRO A 81 -31.30 27.11 -19.87
N THR A 82 -30.21 26.98 -19.10
CA THR A 82 -30.22 26.40 -17.75
C THR A 82 -30.99 27.25 -16.74
N ARG A 83 -30.95 28.57 -16.86
CA ARG A 83 -31.78 29.50 -16.08
C ARG A 83 -33.28 29.24 -16.29
N THR A 84 -33.72 29.09 -17.54
CA THR A 84 -35.11 28.75 -17.86
C THR A 84 -35.50 27.36 -17.32
N LEU A 85 -34.61 26.38 -17.41
CA LEU A 85 -34.86 25.03 -16.87
C LEU A 85 -35.03 25.03 -15.35
N LEU A 86 -34.16 25.74 -14.62
CA LEU A 86 -34.27 25.91 -13.17
C LEU A 86 -35.59 26.57 -12.77
N ALA A 87 -35.97 27.66 -13.45
CA ALA A 87 -37.23 28.36 -13.18
C ALA A 87 -38.46 27.44 -13.42
N ARG A 88 -38.46 26.66 -14.50
CA ARG A 88 -39.53 25.70 -14.81
C ARG A 88 -39.62 24.53 -13.84
N SER A 89 -38.51 24.19 -13.17
CA SER A 89 -38.48 23.17 -12.11
C SER A 89 -39.11 23.66 -10.80
N GLY A 90 -39.43 24.95 -10.68
CA GLY A 90 -40.07 25.57 -9.52
C GLY A 90 -39.09 26.28 -8.57
N ALA A 91 -37.84 26.48 -8.99
CA ALA A 91 -36.83 27.19 -8.19
C ALA A 91 -36.93 28.70 -8.35
N ASP A 92 -36.70 29.43 -7.25
CA ASP A 92 -36.37 30.85 -7.28
C ASP A 92 -34.89 31.02 -7.69
N VAL A 93 -34.66 31.23 -8.98
CA VAL A 93 -33.31 31.24 -9.56
C VAL A 93 -32.49 32.44 -9.10
N ASP A 94 -33.13 33.59 -8.86
CA ASP A 94 -32.43 34.79 -8.40
C ASP A 94 -32.08 34.67 -6.91
N GLY A 95 -33.03 34.21 -6.08
CA GLY A 95 -32.75 33.89 -4.68
C GLY A 95 -31.65 32.82 -4.51
N LEU A 96 -31.63 31.80 -5.38
CA LEU A 96 -30.58 30.77 -5.40
C LEU A 96 -29.20 31.35 -5.75
N ARG A 97 -29.12 32.23 -6.75
CA ARG A 97 -27.86 32.90 -7.13
C ARG A 97 -27.35 33.83 -6.05
N ASP A 98 -28.24 34.58 -5.40
CA ASP A 98 -27.88 35.51 -4.32
C ASP A 98 -27.39 34.75 -3.09
N ALA A 99 -28.04 33.64 -2.73
CA ALA A 99 -27.60 32.76 -1.65
C ALA A 99 -26.19 32.20 -1.92
N LEU A 100 -25.94 31.69 -3.13
CA LEU A 100 -24.62 31.19 -3.54
C LEU A 100 -23.56 32.30 -3.52
N ALA A 101 -23.90 33.51 -3.96
CA ALA A 101 -22.97 34.65 -3.96
C ALA A 101 -22.65 35.14 -2.54
N ALA A 102 -23.62 35.09 -1.61
CA ALA A 102 -23.41 35.43 -0.21
C ALA A 102 -22.56 34.38 0.53
N GLU A 103 -22.69 33.10 0.16
CA GLU A 103 -21.93 31.99 0.75
C GLU A 103 -20.50 31.92 0.21
N LEU A 104 -20.30 32.12 -1.09
CA LEU A 104 -19.00 31.97 -1.77
C LEU A 104 -18.20 33.28 -1.86
N GLY A 105 -18.85 34.44 -1.73
CA GLY A 105 -18.23 35.76 -1.92
C GLY A 105 -17.57 36.33 -0.66
N GLY A 106 -16.73 37.36 -0.84
CA GLY A 106 -16.18 38.18 0.25
C GLY A 106 -14.66 38.15 0.42
N GLY A 107 -13.92 37.37 -0.38
CA GLY A 107 -12.46 37.34 -0.38
C GLY A 107 -11.82 38.43 -1.24
N GLN A 108 -10.48 38.54 -1.18
CA GLN A 108 -9.71 39.41 -2.06
C GLN A 108 -9.43 38.70 -3.39
N PRO A 109 -9.56 39.39 -4.55
CA PRO A 109 -9.32 38.79 -5.85
C PRO A 109 -7.95 38.13 -5.95
N THR A 110 -7.91 36.89 -6.45
CA THR A 110 -6.66 36.19 -6.73
C THR A 110 -6.19 36.46 -8.15
N GLY A 111 -4.88 36.67 -8.34
CA GLY A 111 -4.26 36.82 -9.66
C GLY A 111 -3.97 35.49 -10.38
N GLN A 112 -4.35 34.37 -9.76
CA GLN A 112 -4.13 33.02 -10.28
C GLN A 112 -5.46 32.35 -10.61
N PRO A 113 -5.51 31.55 -11.69
CA PRO A 113 -6.71 30.79 -12.04
C PRO A 113 -7.05 29.76 -10.93
N PRO A 114 -8.33 29.63 -10.54
CA PRO A 114 -8.72 28.69 -9.49
C PRO A 114 -8.59 27.24 -9.95
N ALA A 115 -8.21 26.34 -9.05
CA ALA A 115 -8.09 24.91 -9.34
C ALA A 115 -9.45 24.19 -9.21
N LEU A 116 -9.78 23.26 -10.11
CA LEU A 116 -11.00 22.45 -9.96
C LEU A 116 -10.92 21.57 -8.72
N THR A 117 -11.98 21.59 -7.92
CA THR A 117 -12.16 20.63 -6.84
C THR A 117 -12.46 19.23 -7.39
N PRO A 118 -12.18 18.14 -6.64
CA PRO A 118 -12.57 16.78 -7.04
C PRO A 118 -14.08 16.61 -7.29
N ALA A 119 -14.92 17.35 -6.57
CA ALA A 119 -16.36 17.36 -6.78
C ALA A 119 -16.73 18.01 -8.13
N ALA A 120 -16.06 19.12 -8.49
CA ALA A 120 -16.25 19.76 -9.78
C ALA A 120 -15.70 18.90 -10.94
N LYS A 121 -14.54 18.24 -10.78
CA LYS A 121 -14.00 17.27 -11.75
C LYS A 121 -14.99 16.15 -12.01
N ARG A 122 -15.56 15.58 -10.94
CA ARG A 122 -16.61 14.57 -11.02
C ARG A 122 -17.84 15.08 -11.77
N ALA A 123 -18.32 16.28 -11.47
CA ALA A 123 -19.48 16.85 -12.16
C ALA A 123 -19.26 17.01 -13.67
N LEU A 124 -18.05 17.39 -14.12
CA LEU A 124 -17.70 17.46 -15.54
C LEU A 124 -17.68 16.07 -16.21
N LEU A 125 -17.13 15.07 -15.52
CA LEU A 125 -17.12 13.67 -15.98
C LEU A 125 -18.54 13.09 -16.07
N ASP A 126 -19.37 13.33 -15.06
CA ASP A 126 -20.76 12.89 -15.02
C ASP A 126 -21.59 13.58 -16.12
N ALA A 127 -21.32 14.85 -16.41
CA ALA A 127 -21.99 15.59 -17.49
C ALA A 127 -21.70 14.99 -18.88
N HIS A 128 -20.52 14.42 -19.08
CA HIS A 128 -20.22 13.67 -20.30
C HIS A 128 -21.14 12.45 -20.44
N GLN A 129 -21.30 11.67 -19.37
CA GLN A 129 -22.19 10.50 -19.37
C GLN A 129 -23.65 10.90 -19.62
N VAL A 130 -24.13 11.98 -18.98
CA VAL A 130 -25.47 12.52 -19.19
C VAL A 130 -25.68 12.92 -20.65
N SER A 131 -24.71 13.61 -21.27
CA SER A 131 -24.80 14.03 -22.67
C SER A 131 -24.98 12.83 -23.63
N ARG A 132 -24.24 11.75 -23.39
CA ARG A 132 -24.31 10.52 -24.18
C ARG A 132 -25.64 9.79 -23.99
N ALA A 133 -26.13 9.70 -22.75
CA ALA A 133 -27.44 9.10 -22.45
C ALA A 133 -28.60 9.84 -23.15
N SER A 134 -28.47 11.15 -23.35
CA SER A 134 -29.42 11.96 -24.12
C SER A 134 -29.21 11.93 -25.65
N GLY A 135 -28.21 11.20 -26.15
CA GLY A 135 -27.87 11.10 -27.57
C GLY A 135 -27.12 12.32 -28.14
N SER A 136 -26.59 13.20 -27.27
CA SER A 136 -25.81 14.36 -27.70
C SER A 136 -24.38 13.99 -28.04
N THR A 137 -23.82 14.62 -29.07
CA THR A 137 -22.40 14.53 -29.45
C THR A 137 -21.51 15.55 -28.74
N TYR A 138 -22.10 16.44 -27.94
CA TYR A 138 -21.42 17.47 -27.18
C TYR A 138 -22.02 17.63 -25.77
N ILE A 139 -21.25 18.20 -24.85
CA ILE A 139 -21.68 18.52 -23.49
C ILE A 139 -22.21 19.96 -23.47
N GLY A 140 -23.54 20.13 -23.44
CA GLY A 140 -24.24 21.41 -23.23
C GLY A 140 -24.39 21.80 -21.74
N PRO A 141 -24.76 23.06 -21.44
CA PRO A 141 -24.96 23.55 -20.07
C PRO A 141 -26.00 22.75 -19.29
N GLU A 142 -27.05 22.28 -19.94
CA GLU A 142 -28.07 21.41 -19.35
C GLU A 142 -27.49 20.11 -18.81
N HIS A 143 -26.55 19.47 -19.50
CA HIS A 143 -25.90 18.24 -19.02
C HIS A 143 -25.09 18.49 -17.75
N LEU A 144 -24.42 19.65 -17.67
CA LEU A 144 -23.71 20.08 -16.45
C LEU A 144 -24.70 20.27 -15.29
N LEU A 145 -25.83 20.94 -15.54
CA LEU A 145 -26.85 21.13 -14.52
C LEU A 145 -27.45 19.80 -14.03
N PHE A 146 -27.74 18.87 -14.95
CA PHE A 146 -28.20 17.53 -14.60
C PHE A 146 -27.16 16.75 -13.78
N ALA A 147 -25.88 16.81 -14.17
CA ALA A 147 -24.81 16.15 -13.43
C ALA A 147 -24.67 16.68 -11.99
N LEU A 148 -24.80 17.99 -11.78
CA LEU A 148 -24.82 18.58 -10.43
C LEU A 148 -26.00 18.08 -9.59
N ALA A 149 -27.19 17.94 -10.20
CA ALA A 149 -28.38 17.45 -9.53
C ALA A 149 -28.31 15.94 -9.18
N LEU A 150 -27.57 15.15 -9.97
CA LEU A 150 -27.36 13.72 -9.74
C LEU A 150 -26.44 13.44 -8.53
N ASN A 151 -25.70 14.43 -8.06
CA ASN A 151 -24.78 14.29 -6.93
C ASN A 151 -25.26 15.09 -5.70
N PRO A 152 -26.23 14.55 -4.91
CA PRO A 152 -26.83 15.27 -3.78
C PRO A 152 -25.86 15.53 -2.62
N GLU A 153 -24.72 14.83 -2.56
CA GLU A 153 -23.69 15.09 -1.55
C GLU A 153 -22.82 16.33 -1.86
N SER A 154 -22.80 16.77 -3.13
CA SER A 154 -22.04 17.96 -3.53
C SER A 154 -22.66 19.26 -2.97
N GLY A 155 -21.86 20.33 -2.89
CA GLY A 155 -22.36 21.65 -2.46
C GLY A 155 -23.53 22.11 -3.35
N ALA A 156 -23.36 22.02 -4.67
CA ALA A 156 -24.44 22.31 -5.62
C ALA A 156 -25.66 21.40 -5.44
N GLY A 157 -25.46 20.10 -5.25
CA GLY A 157 -26.56 19.13 -5.07
C GLY A 157 -27.39 19.40 -3.81
N ARG A 158 -26.75 19.79 -2.70
CA ARG A 158 -27.45 20.20 -1.47
C ARG A 158 -28.25 21.47 -1.67
N VAL A 159 -27.68 22.48 -2.34
CA VAL A 159 -28.37 23.73 -2.67
C VAL A 159 -29.57 23.49 -3.59
N LEU A 160 -29.40 22.68 -4.64
CA LEU A 160 -30.49 22.27 -5.54
C LEU A 160 -31.58 21.50 -4.79
N GLY A 161 -31.21 20.55 -3.92
CA GLY A 161 -32.15 19.79 -3.10
C GLY A 161 -32.95 20.67 -2.13
N GLY A 162 -32.30 21.66 -1.50
CA GLY A 162 -32.95 22.67 -0.66
C GLY A 162 -33.96 23.52 -1.43
N ALA A 163 -33.64 23.85 -2.69
CA ALA A 163 -34.53 24.53 -3.62
C ALA A 163 -35.58 23.60 -4.28
N ARG A 164 -35.65 22.33 -3.87
CA ARG A 164 -36.55 21.28 -4.41
C ARG A 164 -36.33 20.96 -5.89
N VAL A 165 -35.13 21.24 -6.41
CA VAL A 165 -34.71 20.88 -7.76
C VAL A 165 -34.11 19.48 -7.74
N THR A 166 -34.87 18.49 -8.22
CA THR A 166 -34.40 17.10 -8.37
C THR A 166 -34.12 16.77 -9.83
N PRO A 167 -33.34 15.71 -10.14
CA PRO A 167 -33.16 15.23 -11.51
C PRO A 167 -34.49 15.00 -12.25
N GLU A 168 -35.50 14.46 -11.57
CA GLU A 168 -36.83 14.23 -12.15
C GLU A 168 -37.61 15.53 -12.38
N ALA A 169 -37.39 16.55 -11.55
CA ALA A 169 -37.97 17.88 -11.74
C ALA A 169 -37.34 18.57 -12.96
N LEU A 170 -36.02 18.48 -13.12
CA LEU A 170 -35.30 18.98 -14.29
C LEU A 170 -35.73 18.26 -15.58
N GLN A 171 -35.91 16.94 -15.53
CA GLN A 171 -36.37 16.15 -16.68
C GLN A 171 -37.80 16.53 -17.10
N ARG A 172 -38.70 16.73 -16.14
CA ARG A 172 -40.05 17.24 -16.41
C ARG A 172 -40.05 18.67 -16.95
N ALA A 173 -39.19 19.53 -16.41
CA ALA A 173 -39.03 20.92 -16.85
C ALA A 173 -38.49 21.02 -18.29
N ALA A 174 -37.57 20.12 -18.67
CA ALA A 174 -37.06 19.98 -20.04
C ALA A 174 -38.14 19.48 -21.01
N ALA A 175 -39.08 18.64 -20.57
CA ALA A 175 -40.13 18.05 -21.39
C ALA A 175 -41.41 18.90 -21.60
N GLY A 176 -41.63 19.98 -20.83
CA GLY A 176 -42.68 20.98 -21.09
C GLY A 176 -44.14 20.68 -20.65
N GLY A 177 -44.43 19.55 -19.96
CA GLY A 177 -45.75 19.14 -19.42
C GLY A 177 -46.82 18.75 -20.47
N PRO A 178 -47.98 18.14 -20.09
CA PRO A 178 -48.11 16.81 -19.49
C PRO A 178 -47.57 15.70 -20.43
N VAL A 179 -47.17 14.60 -19.80
CA VAL A 179 -46.55 13.41 -20.42
C VAL A 179 -47.32 12.95 -21.68
N PRO A 180 -46.68 12.81 -22.85
CA PRO A 180 -47.15 11.82 -23.80
C PRO A 180 -46.85 10.46 -23.17
N ALA A 181 -47.88 9.79 -22.69
CA ALA A 181 -47.79 8.36 -22.39
C ALA A 181 -47.46 7.66 -23.72
N GLY A 182 -46.26 7.08 -23.81
CA GLY A 182 -45.80 6.36 -24.99
C GLY A 182 -44.62 7.04 -25.67
N GLY A 183 -43.48 6.99 -25.00
CA GLY A 183 -42.19 7.39 -25.54
C GLY A 183 -41.08 6.65 -24.81
N ALA A 184 -41.20 5.32 -24.70
CA ALA A 184 -40.05 4.45 -24.45
C ALA A 184 -39.13 4.54 -25.67
N GLY A 185 -38.44 5.67 -25.79
CA GLY A 185 -37.27 5.84 -26.63
C GLY A 185 -36.03 5.45 -25.82
N GLY A 186 -36.05 4.26 -25.22
CA GLY A 186 -34.82 3.49 -25.28
C GLY A 186 -34.66 3.25 -26.76
N GLY A 187 -33.72 3.95 -27.40
CA GLY A 187 -33.28 3.49 -28.70
C GLY A 187 -32.91 2.04 -28.49
N GLU A 188 -33.75 1.12 -28.97
CA GLU A 188 -33.27 -0.21 -29.32
C GLU A 188 -32.08 0.10 -30.21
N GLN A 189 -30.88 -0.03 -29.66
CA GLN A 189 -29.70 -0.14 -30.49
C GLN A 189 -30.07 -1.19 -31.54
N PRO A 190 -29.84 -0.90 -32.83
CA PRO A 190 -30.13 -1.88 -33.87
C PRO A 190 -29.58 -3.24 -33.41
N PRO A 191 -30.35 -4.33 -33.55
CA PRO A 191 -29.94 -5.63 -33.03
C PRO A 191 -28.51 -5.89 -33.49
N SER A 192 -27.63 -6.07 -32.51
CA SER A 192 -26.21 -6.27 -32.77
C SER A 192 -26.03 -7.44 -33.72
N HIS A 193 -25.09 -7.29 -34.65
CA HIS A 193 -24.73 -8.35 -35.58
C HIS A 193 -24.04 -9.52 -34.86
N THR A 194 -23.57 -9.31 -33.62
CA THR A 194 -22.90 -10.33 -32.81
C THR A 194 -23.50 -10.38 -31.39
N PRO A 195 -24.76 -10.87 -31.24
CA PRO A 195 -25.47 -10.82 -29.96
C PRO A 195 -24.87 -11.75 -28.90
N THR A 196 -24.31 -12.91 -29.28
CA THR A 196 -23.64 -13.81 -28.32
C THR A 196 -22.34 -13.18 -27.83
N LEU A 197 -21.60 -12.52 -28.71
CA LEU A 197 -20.38 -11.79 -28.33
C LEU A 197 -20.67 -10.60 -27.39
N ASP A 198 -21.84 -9.98 -27.50
CA ASP A 198 -22.26 -8.91 -26.56
C ASP A 198 -22.60 -9.43 -25.17
N GLU A 199 -23.13 -10.65 -25.07
CA GLU A 199 -23.46 -11.29 -23.80
C GLU A 199 -22.20 -11.75 -23.05
N TYR A 200 -21.21 -12.27 -23.78
CA TYR A 200 -20.00 -12.89 -23.22
C TYR A 200 -18.71 -12.12 -23.52
N GLY A 201 -18.82 -10.86 -23.91
CA GLY A 201 -17.69 -10.01 -24.25
C GLY A 201 -17.88 -8.57 -23.80
N ARG A 202 -16.77 -7.85 -23.73
CA ARG A 202 -16.72 -6.44 -23.35
C ARG A 202 -16.22 -5.61 -24.53
N ASP A 203 -17.09 -4.77 -25.07
CA ASP A 203 -16.77 -3.94 -26.23
C ASP A 203 -15.90 -2.73 -25.82
N LEU A 204 -14.61 -2.83 -26.08
CA LEU A 204 -13.64 -1.78 -25.78
C LEU A 204 -13.86 -0.55 -26.69
N THR A 205 -14.30 -0.74 -27.93
CA THR A 205 -14.62 0.40 -28.82
C THR A 205 -15.86 1.16 -28.36
N ALA A 206 -16.87 0.49 -27.81
CA ALA A 206 -18.01 1.16 -27.20
C ALA A 206 -17.59 1.91 -25.92
N LEU A 207 -16.74 1.31 -25.09
CA LEU A 207 -16.21 1.96 -23.88
C LEU A 207 -15.34 3.18 -24.21
N ALA A 208 -14.54 3.11 -25.28
CA ALA A 208 -13.80 4.25 -25.82
C ALA A 208 -14.75 5.38 -26.25
N ARG A 209 -15.79 5.06 -27.04
CA ARG A 209 -16.82 6.04 -27.47
C ARG A 209 -17.59 6.66 -26.30
N ASP A 210 -17.71 5.92 -25.21
CA ASP A 210 -18.35 6.37 -23.96
C ASP A 210 -17.40 7.13 -23.03
N GLY A 211 -16.13 7.28 -23.39
CA GLY A 211 -15.12 7.94 -22.57
C GLY A 211 -14.80 7.20 -21.26
N LYS A 212 -15.10 5.90 -21.18
CA LYS A 212 -14.90 5.06 -19.98
C LYS A 212 -13.51 4.44 -19.91
N ILE A 213 -12.76 4.45 -21.01
CA ILE A 213 -11.37 3.98 -21.07
C ILE A 213 -10.44 5.06 -20.50
N ASP A 214 -9.47 4.66 -19.70
CA ASP A 214 -8.43 5.54 -19.15
C ASP A 214 -7.48 6.04 -20.25
N PRO A 215 -6.93 7.27 -20.10
CA PRO A 215 -5.93 7.74 -21.05
C PRO A 215 -4.71 6.81 -21.03
N VAL A 216 -4.26 6.41 -22.21
CA VAL A 216 -3.11 5.51 -22.35
C VAL A 216 -1.84 6.33 -22.50
N ILE A 217 -0.94 6.22 -21.53
CA ILE A 217 0.29 7.02 -21.44
C ILE A 217 1.52 6.14 -21.66
N GLY A 218 2.48 6.62 -22.45
CA GLY A 218 3.79 5.98 -22.60
C GLY A 218 3.84 4.69 -23.43
N ARG A 219 2.73 4.30 -24.09
CA ARG A 219 2.64 3.04 -24.88
C ARG A 219 2.50 3.21 -26.39
N ALA A 220 2.90 4.37 -26.93
CA ALA A 220 2.70 4.70 -28.33
C ALA A 220 3.40 3.71 -29.30
N GLN A 221 4.61 3.25 -28.96
CA GLN A 221 5.37 2.33 -29.80
C GLN A 221 4.73 0.95 -29.84
N GLU A 222 4.30 0.44 -28.69
CA GLU A 222 3.64 -0.87 -28.60
C GLU A 222 2.27 -0.86 -29.29
N ILE A 223 1.51 0.23 -29.18
CA ILE A 223 0.25 0.43 -29.91
C ILE A 223 0.49 0.44 -31.42
N GLU A 224 1.45 1.27 -31.89
CA GLU A 224 1.80 1.37 -33.31
C GLU A 224 2.26 0.01 -33.87
N GLN A 225 3.14 -0.70 -33.14
CA GLN A 225 3.59 -2.02 -33.53
C GLN A 225 2.43 -3.03 -33.58
N THR A 226 1.51 -2.98 -32.62
CA THR A 226 0.35 -3.88 -32.59
C THR A 226 -0.60 -3.62 -33.77
N ILE A 227 -0.84 -2.36 -34.12
CA ILE A 227 -1.62 -1.94 -35.29
C ILE A 227 -0.93 -2.35 -36.60
N GLU A 228 0.40 -2.20 -36.68
CA GLU A 228 1.19 -2.65 -37.82
C GLU A 228 0.98 -4.15 -38.03
N VAL A 229 1.08 -4.95 -36.96
CA VAL A 229 0.86 -6.40 -37.01
C VAL A 229 -0.57 -6.72 -37.44
N LEU A 230 -1.59 -6.09 -36.83
CA LEU A 230 -3.00 -6.31 -37.17
C LEU A 230 -3.30 -6.02 -38.66
N SER A 231 -2.55 -5.10 -39.26
CA SER A 231 -2.72 -4.69 -40.67
C SER A 231 -1.96 -5.59 -41.66
N ARG A 232 -1.18 -6.58 -41.19
CA ARG A 232 -0.44 -7.51 -42.08
C ARG A 232 -1.39 -8.51 -42.75
N ARG A 233 -0.99 -9.00 -43.93
CA ARG A 233 -1.71 -10.09 -44.62
C ARG A 233 -1.47 -11.47 -44.03
N ASN A 234 -0.32 -11.68 -43.40
CA ASN A 234 0.11 -12.92 -42.76
C ASN A 234 0.74 -12.58 -41.41
N LYS A 235 0.62 -13.48 -40.43
CA LYS A 235 1.03 -13.22 -39.03
C LYS A 235 0.37 -11.94 -38.47
N ASN A 236 -0.94 -11.85 -38.66
CA ASN A 236 -1.76 -10.68 -38.33
C ASN A 236 -2.36 -10.72 -36.91
N ASN A 237 -1.96 -11.69 -36.10
CA ASN A 237 -2.39 -11.80 -34.71
C ASN A 237 -1.24 -11.39 -33.79
N PRO A 238 -1.23 -10.18 -33.24
CA PRO A 238 -0.22 -9.78 -32.26
C PRO A 238 -0.41 -10.52 -30.94
N VAL A 239 0.70 -10.82 -30.27
CA VAL A 239 0.71 -11.29 -28.88
C VAL A 239 1.55 -10.35 -28.04
N LEU A 240 0.90 -9.63 -27.13
CA LEU A 240 1.53 -8.78 -26.13
C LEU A 240 2.18 -9.66 -25.07
N ILE A 241 3.51 -9.64 -25.02
CA ILE A 241 4.32 -10.46 -24.11
C ILE A 241 4.96 -9.56 -23.06
N GLY A 242 4.56 -9.74 -21.81
CA GLY A 242 5.11 -9.03 -20.66
C GLY A 242 4.61 -9.61 -19.35
N GLU A 243 5.23 -9.22 -18.25
CA GLU A 243 4.81 -9.64 -16.91
C GLU A 243 3.40 -9.15 -16.56
N ALA A 244 2.79 -9.70 -15.51
CA ALA A 244 1.51 -9.19 -15.02
C ALA A 244 1.69 -7.76 -14.46
N GLY A 245 0.71 -6.89 -14.70
CA GLY A 245 0.71 -5.51 -14.19
C GLY A 245 1.43 -4.47 -15.07
N VAL A 246 2.14 -4.85 -16.14
CA VAL A 246 2.87 -3.88 -16.99
C VAL A 246 1.97 -3.02 -17.90
N GLY A 247 0.65 -3.25 -17.93
CA GLY A 247 -0.30 -2.49 -18.76
C GLY A 247 -0.53 -3.07 -20.16
N LYS A 248 -0.59 -4.40 -20.29
CA LYS A 248 -0.96 -5.06 -21.57
C LYS A 248 -2.37 -4.68 -22.03
N THR A 249 -3.34 -4.68 -21.12
CA THR A 249 -4.72 -4.25 -21.38
C THR A 249 -4.79 -2.78 -21.81
N ALA A 250 -3.98 -1.91 -21.22
CA ALA A 250 -3.92 -0.49 -21.58
C ALA A 250 -3.48 -0.29 -23.05
N ILE A 251 -2.60 -1.13 -23.60
CA ILE A 251 -2.25 -1.07 -25.03
C ILE A 251 -3.47 -1.37 -25.90
N VAL A 252 -4.27 -2.36 -25.52
CA VAL A 252 -5.47 -2.77 -26.26
C VAL A 252 -6.56 -1.69 -26.18
N GLU A 253 -6.75 -1.11 -25.00
CA GLU A 253 -7.62 0.05 -24.80
C GLU A 253 -7.16 1.26 -25.64
N GLY A 254 -5.86 1.47 -25.77
CA GLY A 254 -5.26 2.51 -26.62
C GLY A 254 -5.54 2.29 -28.11
N ILE A 255 -5.55 1.04 -28.55
CA ILE A 255 -5.98 0.68 -29.91
C ILE A 255 -7.47 0.98 -30.10
N ALA A 256 -8.33 0.68 -29.11
CA ALA A 256 -9.75 1.02 -29.17
C ALA A 256 -9.97 2.54 -29.32
N LEU A 257 -9.21 3.36 -28.58
CA LEU A 257 -9.23 4.82 -28.72
C LEU A 257 -8.83 5.25 -30.14
N GLN A 258 -7.71 4.75 -30.68
CA GLN A 258 -7.28 5.10 -32.04
C GLN A 258 -8.26 4.67 -33.13
N ILE A 259 -8.92 3.52 -32.96
CA ILE A 259 -9.99 3.09 -33.88
C ILE A 259 -11.16 4.09 -33.87
N VAL A 260 -11.58 4.54 -32.68
CA VAL A 260 -12.68 5.50 -32.52
C VAL A 260 -12.31 6.89 -33.06
N ASP A 261 -11.07 7.32 -32.86
CA ASP A 261 -10.56 8.60 -33.36
C ASP A 261 -10.28 8.58 -34.87
N GLY A 262 -10.27 7.39 -35.49
CA GLY A 262 -9.97 7.20 -36.90
C GLY A 262 -8.48 7.26 -37.24
N ASP A 263 -7.61 7.25 -36.21
CA ASP A 263 -6.15 7.27 -36.26
C ASP A 263 -5.56 5.86 -36.53
N VAL A 264 -6.20 5.09 -37.40
CA VAL A 264 -5.77 3.73 -37.80
C VAL A 264 -5.78 3.58 -39.32
N PRO A 265 -5.01 2.62 -39.88
CA PRO A 265 -5.08 2.29 -41.30
C PRO A 265 -6.50 1.92 -41.75
N GLU A 266 -6.82 2.15 -43.02
CA GLU A 266 -8.16 1.87 -43.58
C GLU A 266 -8.66 0.44 -43.33
N SER A 267 -7.75 -0.54 -43.23
CA SER A 267 -8.08 -1.92 -42.93
C SER A 267 -8.66 -2.14 -41.54
N LEU A 268 -8.41 -1.24 -40.59
CA LEU A 268 -8.88 -1.32 -39.21
C LEU A 268 -9.93 -0.26 -38.86
N ARG A 269 -10.25 0.64 -39.80
CA ARG A 269 -11.25 1.69 -39.59
C ARG A 269 -12.62 1.05 -39.36
N ASP A 270 -13.38 1.61 -38.43
CA ASP A 270 -14.72 1.17 -38.03
C ASP A 270 -14.83 -0.27 -37.50
N ARG A 271 -13.70 -0.96 -37.29
CA ARG A 271 -13.71 -2.28 -36.66
C ARG A 271 -14.10 -2.18 -35.18
N ARG A 272 -14.67 -3.26 -34.68
CA ARG A 272 -15.07 -3.43 -33.29
C ARG A 272 -14.01 -4.22 -32.54
N LEU A 273 -13.47 -3.67 -31.44
CA LEU A 273 -12.52 -4.38 -30.58
C LEU A 273 -13.25 -4.90 -29.34
N VAL A 274 -13.32 -6.23 -29.19
CA VAL A 274 -14.07 -6.88 -28.11
C VAL A 274 -13.17 -7.78 -27.29
N GLU A 275 -13.12 -7.56 -25.99
CA GLU A 275 -12.50 -8.46 -25.02
C GLU A 275 -13.41 -9.65 -24.74
N LEU A 276 -12.89 -10.87 -24.84
CA LEU A 276 -13.66 -12.09 -24.62
C LEU A 276 -13.59 -12.53 -23.15
N ASP A 277 -14.74 -12.63 -22.47
CA ASP A 277 -14.81 -13.14 -21.11
C ASP A 277 -15.02 -14.66 -21.09
N LEU A 278 -13.91 -15.39 -21.01
CA LEU A 278 -13.91 -16.85 -20.92
C LEU A 278 -14.50 -17.35 -19.59
N THR A 279 -14.38 -16.57 -18.51
CA THR A 279 -14.92 -16.94 -17.20
C THR A 279 -16.44 -16.83 -17.18
N GLY A 280 -16.98 -15.77 -17.78
CA GLY A 280 -18.42 -15.58 -18.01
C GLY A 280 -19.05 -16.68 -18.85
N LEU A 281 -18.32 -17.23 -19.83
CA LEU A 281 -18.80 -18.37 -20.62
C LEU A 281 -19.00 -19.64 -19.79
N VAL A 282 -18.15 -19.88 -18.78
CA VAL A 282 -18.26 -21.00 -17.83
C VAL A 282 -19.35 -20.73 -16.80
N ALA A 283 -19.53 -19.47 -16.40
CA ALA A 283 -20.53 -19.07 -15.41
C ALA A 283 -21.95 -19.49 -15.81
N GLY A 284 -22.65 -20.15 -14.88
CA GLY A 284 -24.01 -20.64 -15.10
C GLY A 284 -24.15 -21.87 -15.99
N THR A 285 -23.06 -22.47 -16.48
CA THR A 285 -23.09 -23.79 -17.13
C THR A 285 -23.11 -24.91 -16.10
N ARG A 286 -23.95 -25.92 -16.28
CA ARG A 286 -24.01 -27.10 -15.39
C ARG A 286 -23.20 -28.26 -15.93
N TYR A 287 -23.08 -28.32 -17.25
CA TYR A 287 -22.37 -29.38 -17.96
C TYR A 287 -21.32 -28.76 -18.89
N ARG A 288 -20.19 -29.47 -19.05
CA ARG A 288 -19.11 -29.10 -19.97
C ARG A 288 -19.60 -28.89 -21.42
N GLY A 289 -20.61 -29.64 -21.85
CA GLY A 289 -21.21 -29.49 -23.18
C GLY A 289 -21.90 -28.14 -23.40
N ASP A 290 -22.49 -27.55 -22.36
CA ASP A 290 -23.15 -26.23 -22.44
C ASP A 290 -22.11 -25.13 -22.72
N PHE A 291 -20.94 -25.24 -22.07
CA PHE A 291 -19.80 -24.34 -22.30
C PHE A 291 -19.26 -24.47 -23.72
N GLU A 292 -19.06 -25.70 -24.20
CA GLU A 292 -18.59 -25.96 -25.57
C GLU A 292 -19.59 -25.43 -26.60
N GLU A 293 -20.90 -25.55 -26.38
CA GLU A 293 -21.93 -24.99 -27.27
C GLU A 293 -21.92 -23.45 -27.29
N ARG A 294 -21.79 -22.80 -26.13
CA ARG A 294 -21.68 -21.33 -26.04
C ARG A 294 -20.42 -20.83 -26.75
N LEU A 295 -19.28 -21.45 -26.46
CA LEU A 295 -18.01 -21.10 -27.11
C LEU A 295 -18.10 -21.31 -28.62
N LYS A 296 -18.78 -22.36 -29.09
CA LYS A 296 -19.02 -22.58 -30.51
C LYS A 296 -19.82 -21.43 -31.14
N LYS A 297 -20.91 -20.98 -30.50
CA LYS A 297 -21.73 -19.87 -30.99
C LYS A 297 -20.93 -18.58 -31.11
N VAL A 298 -20.19 -18.23 -30.05
CA VAL A 298 -19.28 -17.06 -30.07
C VAL A 298 -18.28 -17.16 -31.23
N MET A 299 -17.69 -18.33 -31.43
CA MET A 299 -16.71 -18.57 -32.48
C MET A 299 -17.30 -18.50 -33.89
N ASP A 300 -18.52 -19.00 -34.07
CA ASP A 300 -19.22 -18.92 -35.36
C ASP A 300 -19.60 -17.46 -35.68
N GLU A 301 -20.03 -16.66 -34.68
CA GLU A 301 -20.24 -15.21 -34.84
C GLU A 301 -18.96 -14.47 -35.22
N ILE A 302 -17.83 -14.72 -34.52
CA ILE A 302 -16.55 -14.06 -34.83
C ILE A 302 -16.09 -14.40 -36.26
N ARG A 303 -16.32 -15.64 -36.71
CA ARG A 303 -15.97 -16.06 -38.08
C ARG A 303 -16.81 -15.34 -39.13
N GLU A 304 -18.13 -15.29 -38.93
CA GLU A 304 -19.08 -14.62 -39.84
C GLU A 304 -18.79 -13.13 -39.95
N HIS A 305 -18.28 -12.51 -38.87
CA HIS A 305 -17.97 -11.07 -38.78
C HIS A 305 -16.46 -10.77 -38.69
N SER A 306 -15.60 -11.63 -39.25
CA SER A 306 -14.13 -11.53 -39.12
C SER A 306 -13.51 -10.28 -39.74
N ASP A 307 -14.20 -9.63 -40.69
CA ASP A 307 -13.77 -8.35 -41.28
C ASP A 307 -14.16 -7.13 -40.44
N GLU A 308 -15.10 -7.30 -39.50
CA GLU A 308 -15.69 -6.24 -38.67
C GLU A 308 -15.20 -6.30 -37.22
N VAL A 309 -14.78 -7.48 -36.74
CA VAL A 309 -14.47 -7.72 -35.32
C VAL A 309 -13.00 -8.09 -35.12
N ILE A 310 -12.37 -7.48 -34.13
CA ILE A 310 -11.08 -7.86 -33.56
C ILE A 310 -11.35 -8.35 -32.14
N VAL A 311 -10.82 -9.53 -31.80
CA VAL A 311 -11.04 -10.13 -30.47
C VAL A 311 -9.78 -9.97 -29.62
N PHE A 312 -9.94 -9.55 -28.37
CA PHE A 312 -8.87 -9.52 -27.39
C PHE A 312 -9.00 -10.69 -26.39
N ILE A 313 -7.88 -11.36 -26.12
CA ILE A 313 -7.78 -12.46 -25.16
C ILE A 313 -6.60 -12.19 -24.22
N ASP A 314 -6.86 -11.77 -22.97
CA ASP A 314 -5.82 -11.34 -22.02
C ASP A 314 -4.91 -12.48 -21.53
N GLU A 315 -5.45 -13.68 -21.39
CA GLU A 315 -4.71 -14.87 -21.01
C GLU A 315 -4.70 -15.90 -22.14
N LEU A 316 -4.09 -15.53 -23.28
CA LEU A 316 -4.12 -16.35 -24.51
C LEU A 316 -3.62 -17.78 -24.28
N HIS A 317 -2.73 -18.00 -23.32
CA HIS A 317 -2.24 -19.34 -22.99
C HIS A 317 -3.34 -20.27 -22.44
N THR A 318 -4.35 -19.76 -21.73
CA THR A 318 -5.46 -20.56 -21.18
C THR A 318 -6.28 -21.21 -22.29
N VAL A 319 -6.38 -20.54 -23.44
CA VAL A 319 -7.12 -21.03 -24.61
C VAL A 319 -6.26 -21.76 -25.62
N VAL A 320 -4.94 -21.79 -25.45
CA VAL A 320 -4.02 -22.48 -26.37
C VAL A 320 -3.43 -23.74 -25.74
N ALA A 321 -3.33 -23.80 -24.41
CA ALA A 321 -2.77 -24.93 -23.67
C ALA A 321 -3.59 -26.22 -23.93
N ALA A 322 -3.01 -27.12 -24.71
CA ALA A 322 -3.57 -28.44 -24.95
C ALA A 322 -3.15 -29.38 -23.81
N GLY A 323 -4.05 -29.66 -22.86
CA GLY A 323 -3.95 -30.84 -21.99
C GLY A 323 -3.14 -30.72 -20.69
N GLY A 324 -3.15 -29.57 -20.00
CA GLY A 324 -2.60 -29.42 -18.65
C GLY A 324 -3.67 -29.43 -17.56
N SER A 325 -3.68 -30.49 -16.73
CA SER A 325 -4.35 -30.67 -15.41
C SER A 325 -5.78 -30.14 -15.22
N GLU A 326 -6.73 -31.06 -15.03
CA GLU A 326 -8.11 -31.08 -14.44
C GLU A 326 -8.95 -29.81 -14.15
N GLY A 327 -8.49 -28.57 -14.37
CA GLY A 327 -9.20 -27.35 -13.99
C GLY A 327 -9.43 -26.31 -15.10
N SER A 328 -8.70 -26.37 -16.23
CA SER A 328 -8.94 -25.44 -17.35
C SER A 328 -10.06 -25.97 -18.25
N ALA A 329 -11.16 -25.22 -18.34
CA ALA A 329 -12.27 -25.53 -19.23
C ALA A 329 -11.74 -25.72 -20.67
N GLY A 330 -12.12 -26.81 -21.34
CA GLY A 330 -11.48 -27.35 -22.56
C GLY A 330 -11.58 -26.53 -23.84
N ALA A 331 -11.53 -25.20 -23.76
CA ALA A 331 -11.62 -24.26 -24.87
C ALA A 331 -10.51 -24.46 -25.92
N GLY A 332 -9.33 -24.92 -25.49
CA GLY A 332 -8.17 -25.07 -26.38
C GLY A 332 -8.35 -26.07 -27.52
N ASN A 333 -9.18 -27.10 -27.35
CA ASN A 333 -9.49 -28.03 -28.43
C ASN A 333 -10.34 -27.39 -29.54
N MET A 334 -11.09 -26.33 -29.23
CA MET A 334 -11.97 -25.63 -30.18
C MET A 334 -11.31 -24.38 -30.77
N LEU A 335 -10.55 -23.64 -29.96
CA LEU A 335 -9.91 -22.38 -30.35
C LEU A 335 -8.64 -22.60 -31.18
N LYS A 336 -7.81 -23.58 -30.80
CA LYS A 336 -6.54 -23.86 -31.48
C LYS A 336 -6.68 -24.13 -32.99
N PRO A 337 -7.64 -24.96 -33.46
CA PRO A 337 -7.83 -25.15 -34.90
C PRO A 337 -8.25 -23.87 -35.64
N ALA A 338 -9.09 -23.04 -35.05
CA ALA A 338 -9.54 -21.77 -35.66
C ALA A 338 -8.41 -20.75 -35.77
N LEU A 339 -7.62 -20.61 -34.69
CA LEU A 339 -6.42 -19.77 -34.64
C LEU A 339 -5.38 -20.22 -35.68
N ALA A 340 -5.10 -21.52 -35.74
CA ALA A 340 -4.15 -22.10 -36.70
C ALA A 340 -4.58 -21.88 -38.17
N ARG A 341 -5.88 -22.01 -38.46
CA ARG A 341 -6.43 -21.75 -39.80
C ARG A 341 -6.41 -20.26 -40.16
N GLY A 342 -6.30 -19.37 -39.18
CA GLY A 342 -6.33 -17.92 -39.39
C GLY A 342 -7.76 -17.39 -39.61
N GLU A 343 -8.75 -18.09 -39.06
CA GLU A 343 -10.17 -17.71 -39.13
C GLU A 343 -10.54 -16.61 -38.12
N LEU A 344 -9.65 -16.34 -37.16
CA LEU A 344 -9.83 -15.36 -36.12
C LEU A 344 -8.77 -14.26 -36.24
N HIS A 345 -9.20 -13.01 -36.10
CA HIS A 345 -8.34 -11.84 -35.99
C HIS A 345 -8.26 -11.44 -34.51
N VAL A 346 -7.14 -11.73 -33.86
CA VAL A 346 -7.01 -11.71 -32.40
C VAL A 346 -5.80 -10.90 -31.95
N VAL A 347 -5.98 -10.12 -30.89
CA VAL A 347 -4.90 -9.61 -30.04
C VAL A 347 -4.84 -10.50 -28.81
N GLY A 348 -3.69 -11.15 -28.57
CA GLY A 348 -3.48 -11.94 -27.35
C GLY A 348 -2.58 -11.21 -26.36
N ALA A 349 -2.73 -11.50 -25.07
CA ALA A 349 -1.73 -11.18 -24.06
C ALA A 349 -1.32 -12.46 -23.31
N THR A 350 -0.06 -12.50 -22.84
CA THR A 350 0.49 -13.63 -22.06
C THR A 350 1.85 -13.23 -21.44
N THR A 351 2.38 -14.06 -20.55
CA THR A 351 3.77 -13.95 -20.09
C THR A 351 4.77 -14.62 -21.06
N LEU A 352 6.05 -14.27 -20.95
CA LEU A 352 7.09 -14.83 -21.81
C LEU A 352 7.20 -16.36 -21.66
N ASP A 353 7.08 -16.85 -20.44
CA ASP A 353 7.17 -18.28 -20.13
C ASP A 353 6.03 -19.07 -20.75
N GLU A 354 4.81 -18.56 -20.66
CA GLU A 354 3.62 -19.17 -21.26
C GLU A 354 3.67 -19.15 -22.79
N TYR A 355 4.14 -18.03 -23.38
CA TYR A 355 4.33 -17.93 -24.82
C TYR A 355 5.29 -19.00 -25.34
N ARG A 356 6.45 -19.14 -24.69
CA ARG A 356 7.47 -20.16 -25.03
C ARG A 356 6.95 -21.58 -24.88
N ARG A 357 6.15 -21.84 -23.83
CA ARG A 357 5.64 -23.19 -23.54
C ARG A 357 4.50 -23.59 -24.48
N ASN A 358 3.58 -22.67 -24.79
CA ASN A 358 2.29 -23.00 -25.41
C ASN A 358 2.14 -22.54 -26.86
N ILE A 359 2.84 -21.48 -27.28
CA ILE A 359 2.65 -20.84 -28.59
C ILE A 359 3.87 -21.05 -29.49
N GLU A 360 5.07 -20.69 -29.03
CA GLU A 360 6.30 -20.74 -29.82
C GLU A 360 6.67 -22.17 -30.25
N LYS A 361 6.38 -23.16 -29.41
CA LYS A 361 6.63 -24.58 -29.71
C LYS A 361 5.66 -25.19 -30.72
N ASP A 362 4.55 -24.52 -31.04
CA ASP A 362 3.55 -25.03 -31.97
C ASP A 362 3.69 -24.40 -33.36
N PRO A 363 4.15 -25.16 -34.39
CA PRO A 363 4.38 -24.61 -35.72
C PRO A 363 3.12 -24.10 -36.44
N ALA A 364 1.92 -24.49 -36.01
CA ALA A 364 0.67 -24.00 -36.59
C ALA A 364 0.32 -22.61 -36.06
N LEU A 365 0.57 -22.37 -34.76
CA LEU A 365 0.30 -21.09 -34.11
C LEU A 365 1.41 -20.07 -34.34
N GLU A 366 2.67 -20.50 -34.36
CA GLU A 366 3.84 -19.64 -34.65
C GLU A 366 3.75 -18.95 -36.04
N ARG A 367 3.04 -19.56 -36.98
CA ARG A 367 2.79 -19.00 -38.32
C ARG A 367 1.68 -17.95 -38.36
N ARG A 368 0.93 -17.79 -37.26
CA ARG A 368 -0.23 -16.89 -37.15
C ARG A 368 0.00 -15.76 -36.16
N PHE A 369 0.80 -16.02 -35.14
CA PHE A 369 1.11 -15.04 -34.11
C PHE A 369 2.43 -14.30 -34.36
N GLN A 370 2.46 -13.03 -33.95
CA GLN A 370 3.66 -12.20 -33.94
C GLN A 370 3.87 -11.64 -32.53
N PRO A 371 5.02 -11.92 -31.89
CA PRO A 371 5.30 -11.38 -30.55
C PRO A 371 5.54 -9.87 -30.60
N VAL A 372 4.98 -9.17 -29.62
CA VAL A 372 5.19 -7.75 -29.30
C VAL A 372 5.61 -7.70 -27.83
N LEU A 373 6.86 -7.30 -27.57
CA LEU A 373 7.39 -7.25 -26.20
C LEU A 373 6.89 -5.99 -25.50
N VAL A 374 6.37 -6.17 -24.29
CA VAL A 374 5.87 -5.10 -23.43
C VAL A 374 6.76 -5.03 -22.19
N PRO A 375 7.76 -4.12 -22.17
CA PRO A 375 8.62 -3.97 -21.00
C PRO A 375 7.87 -3.31 -19.85
N GLU A 376 8.33 -3.57 -18.63
CA GLU A 376 7.98 -2.77 -17.45
C GLU A 376 8.40 -1.30 -17.71
N PRO A 377 7.51 -0.33 -17.46
CA PRO A 377 7.84 1.09 -17.63
C PRO A 377 8.87 1.53 -16.58
N SER A 378 9.65 2.55 -16.91
CA SER A 378 10.55 3.16 -15.93
C SER A 378 9.79 3.89 -14.82
N VAL A 379 10.46 4.21 -13.71
CA VAL A 379 9.90 5.05 -12.65
C VAL A 379 9.41 6.39 -13.21
N LEU A 380 10.18 7.02 -14.10
CA LEU A 380 9.82 8.29 -14.75
C LEU A 380 8.57 8.15 -15.63
N ASP A 381 8.49 7.09 -16.43
CA ASP A 381 7.30 6.84 -17.26
C ASP A 381 6.07 6.56 -16.38
N THR A 382 6.26 5.87 -15.26
CA THR A 382 5.19 5.60 -14.29
C THR A 382 4.68 6.89 -13.65
N ILE A 383 5.55 7.85 -13.31
CA ILE A 383 5.13 9.16 -12.82
C ILE A 383 4.22 9.86 -13.84
N GLU A 384 4.57 9.82 -15.13
CA GLU A 384 3.72 10.38 -16.19
C GLU A 384 2.38 9.64 -16.32
N ILE A 385 2.38 8.30 -16.19
CA ILE A 385 1.16 7.50 -16.15
C ILE A 385 0.26 7.95 -14.99
N LEU A 386 0.82 8.05 -13.78
CA LEU A 386 0.08 8.51 -12.60
C LEU A 386 -0.44 9.94 -12.76
N ARG A 387 0.35 10.85 -13.36
CA ARG A 387 -0.08 12.23 -13.66
C ARG A 387 -1.26 12.25 -14.62
N GLY A 388 -1.30 11.36 -15.61
CA GLY A 388 -2.43 11.23 -16.54
C GLY A 388 -3.68 10.62 -15.89
N LEU A 389 -3.52 9.77 -14.88
CA LEU A 389 -4.62 9.15 -14.14
C LEU A 389 -5.14 10.01 -12.97
N ARG A 390 -4.36 11.00 -12.51
CA ARG A 390 -4.64 11.84 -11.32
C ARG A 390 -6.09 12.28 -11.23
N ASP A 391 -6.60 12.94 -12.27
CA ASP A 391 -7.94 13.56 -12.23
C ASP A 391 -9.07 12.55 -12.01
N ARG A 392 -8.94 11.34 -12.58
CA ARG A 392 -9.93 10.26 -12.41
C ARG A 392 -9.90 9.70 -11.00
N TYR A 393 -8.72 9.48 -10.43
CA TYR A 393 -8.58 9.02 -9.05
C TYR A 393 -9.01 10.10 -8.04
N GLU A 394 -8.70 11.37 -8.28
CA GLU A 394 -9.19 12.48 -7.45
C GLU A 394 -10.72 12.53 -7.46
N ALA A 395 -11.33 12.48 -8.65
CA ALA A 395 -12.79 12.47 -8.79
C ALA A 395 -13.43 11.22 -8.15
N HIS A 396 -12.78 10.06 -8.25
CA HIS A 396 -13.27 8.81 -7.66
C HIS A 396 -13.25 8.85 -6.13
N HIS A 397 -12.09 9.15 -5.53
CA HIS A 397 -11.91 9.14 -4.08
C HIS A 397 -12.33 10.43 -3.38
N GLN A 398 -12.56 11.52 -4.12
CA GLN A 398 -12.88 12.84 -3.60
C GLN A 398 -11.76 13.37 -2.67
N VAL A 399 -10.51 13.30 -3.16
CA VAL A 399 -9.27 13.77 -2.54
C VAL A 399 -8.41 14.50 -3.59
N ARG A 400 -7.37 15.24 -3.17
CA ARG A 400 -6.32 15.78 -4.04
C ARG A 400 -5.04 14.97 -3.90
N PHE A 401 -4.35 14.67 -5.00
CA PHE A 401 -3.02 14.08 -4.95
C PHE A 401 -1.97 15.14 -5.27
N THR A 402 -1.03 15.34 -4.34
CA THR A 402 0.16 16.16 -4.60
C THR A 402 1.02 15.55 -5.70
N ASP A 403 1.86 16.36 -6.36
CA ASP A 403 2.80 15.83 -7.35
C ASP A 403 3.85 14.93 -6.69
N GLU A 404 4.28 15.32 -5.49
CA GLU A 404 5.19 14.57 -4.63
C GLU A 404 4.61 13.22 -4.24
N ALA A 405 3.29 13.10 -4.01
CA ALA A 405 2.65 11.81 -3.75
C ALA A 405 2.73 10.86 -4.97
N LEU A 406 2.61 11.37 -6.19
CA LEU A 406 2.74 10.54 -7.39
C LEU A 406 4.18 10.06 -7.58
N VAL A 407 5.15 10.95 -7.36
CA VAL A 407 6.58 10.61 -7.37
C VAL A 407 6.87 9.55 -6.31
N ALA A 408 6.40 9.77 -5.07
CA ALA A 408 6.56 8.81 -3.99
C ALA A 408 5.89 7.46 -4.29
N ALA A 409 4.70 7.44 -4.91
CA ALA A 409 4.04 6.18 -5.26
C ALA A 409 4.88 5.36 -6.25
N ALA A 410 5.47 6.00 -7.26
CA ALA A 410 6.35 5.34 -8.22
C ALA A 410 7.66 4.88 -7.58
N GLU A 411 8.38 5.76 -6.88
CA GLU A 411 9.69 5.45 -6.28
C GLU A 411 9.59 4.43 -5.13
N LEU A 412 8.60 4.57 -4.26
CA LEU A 412 8.43 3.68 -3.10
C LEU A 412 7.87 2.33 -3.53
N SER A 413 6.98 2.25 -4.52
CA SER A 413 6.56 0.95 -5.04
C SER A 413 7.69 0.23 -5.76
N ASP A 414 8.52 0.93 -6.52
CA ASP A 414 9.70 0.35 -7.17
C ASP A 414 10.66 -0.26 -6.14
N ARG A 415 10.96 0.51 -5.09
CA ARG A 415 11.94 0.13 -4.07
C ARG A 415 11.44 -0.92 -3.07
N TYR A 416 10.18 -0.85 -2.64
CA TYR A 416 9.67 -1.62 -1.50
C TYR A 416 8.67 -2.72 -1.89
N VAL A 417 8.06 -2.66 -3.07
CA VAL A 417 7.09 -3.65 -3.57
C VAL A 417 7.72 -4.40 -4.75
N THR A 418 8.48 -5.46 -4.44
CA THR A 418 9.32 -6.18 -5.42
C THR A 418 8.65 -7.39 -6.05
N ASP A 419 7.50 -7.84 -5.54
CA ASP A 419 6.75 -9.00 -6.04
C ASP A 419 5.79 -8.66 -7.18
N ARG A 420 5.69 -7.37 -7.54
CA ARG A 420 4.84 -6.82 -8.60
C ARG A 420 5.65 -5.86 -9.47
N HIS A 421 5.10 -5.55 -10.63
CA HIS A 421 5.73 -4.69 -11.64
C HIS A 421 5.00 -3.35 -11.76
N LEU A 422 5.73 -2.31 -12.16
CA LEU A 422 5.17 -1.03 -12.57
C LEU A 422 4.33 -1.18 -13.86
N PRO A 423 3.31 -0.33 -14.08
CA PRO A 423 2.85 0.73 -13.20
C PRO A 423 1.80 0.26 -12.16
N ASP A 424 1.32 -0.99 -12.25
CA ASP A 424 0.22 -1.54 -11.44
C ASP A 424 0.43 -1.33 -9.93
N LYS A 425 1.60 -1.70 -9.41
CA LYS A 425 1.91 -1.50 -7.98
C LYS A 425 1.85 -0.04 -7.53
N ALA A 426 2.18 0.92 -8.39
CA ALA A 426 2.14 2.34 -8.05
C ALA A 426 0.70 2.88 -8.09
N ILE A 427 -0.11 2.40 -9.05
CA ILE A 427 -1.52 2.73 -9.18
C ILE A 427 -2.30 2.21 -7.96
N ASP A 428 -2.04 0.97 -7.52
CA ASP A 428 -2.64 0.37 -6.32
C ASP A 428 -2.34 1.21 -5.06
N LEU A 429 -1.11 1.73 -4.91
CA LEU A 429 -0.77 2.63 -3.79
C LEU A 429 -1.58 3.93 -3.82
N ILE A 430 -1.75 4.54 -4.99
CA ILE A 430 -2.55 5.76 -5.17
C ILE A 430 -4.03 5.51 -4.81
N ASP A 431 -4.59 4.39 -5.31
CA ASP A 431 -5.97 3.99 -5.03
C ASP A 431 -6.21 3.77 -3.53
N GLN A 432 -5.32 2.99 -2.89
CA GLN A 432 -5.40 2.72 -1.46
C GLN A 432 -5.22 3.97 -0.61
N ALA A 433 -4.26 4.85 -0.96
CA ALA A 433 -4.03 6.10 -0.25
C ALA A 433 -5.23 7.06 -0.38
N GLY A 434 -5.82 7.16 -1.58
CA GLY A 434 -7.03 7.95 -1.82
C GLY A 434 -8.22 7.44 -1.01
N ALA A 435 -8.51 6.13 -1.09
CA ALA A 435 -9.58 5.50 -0.33
C ALA A 435 -9.41 5.68 1.19
N ARG A 436 -8.18 5.50 1.69
CA ARG A 436 -7.87 5.61 3.12
C ARG A 436 -8.01 7.04 3.63
N THR A 437 -7.50 8.02 2.89
CA THR A 437 -7.59 9.44 3.24
C THR A 437 -9.05 9.88 3.28
N ARG A 438 -9.86 9.44 2.32
CA ARG A 438 -11.31 9.70 2.32
C ARG A 438 -12.02 9.08 3.53
N LEU A 439 -11.66 7.86 3.92
CA LEU A 439 -12.24 7.18 5.08
C LEU A 439 -11.86 7.85 6.41
N ARG A 440 -10.66 8.43 6.52
CA ARG A 440 -10.24 9.20 7.70
C ARG A 440 -11.13 10.42 7.91
N VAL A 441 -11.38 11.17 6.84
CA VAL A 441 -12.19 12.40 6.90
C VAL A 441 -13.67 12.11 7.16
N ARG A 442 -14.21 10.98 6.66
CA ARG A 442 -15.59 10.56 6.96
C ARG A 442 -15.79 10.00 8.37
N ARG A 443 -14.74 9.69 9.13
CA ARG A 443 -14.91 9.29 10.54
C ARG A 443 -15.15 10.57 11.35
N PRO A 444 -16.31 10.72 12.00
CA PRO A 444 -16.50 11.83 12.92
C PRO A 444 -15.43 11.70 14.01
N THR A 445 -14.76 12.82 14.33
CA THR A 445 -13.83 12.89 15.45
C THR A 445 -14.52 12.38 16.71
N THR A 446 -13.74 11.87 17.68
CA THR A 446 -14.28 11.42 18.97
C THR A 446 -15.18 12.51 19.59
N ASP A 447 -14.81 13.78 19.39
CA ASP A 447 -15.55 14.95 19.86
C ASP A 447 -16.89 15.14 19.13
N LEU A 448 -16.95 14.96 17.80
CA LEU A 448 -18.20 15.02 17.02
C LEU A 448 -19.18 13.93 17.44
N ARG A 449 -18.70 12.69 17.65
CA ARG A 449 -19.56 11.59 18.15
C ARG A 449 -20.06 11.86 19.57
N ALA A 450 -19.23 12.42 20.43
CA ALA A 450 -19.62 12.79 21.78
C ALA A 450 -20.70 13.88 21.78
N LEU A 451 -20.58 14.89 20.91
CA LEU A 451 -21.60 15.92 20.72
C LEU A 451 -22.92 15.36 20.16
N GLU A 452 -22.87 14.46 19.18
CA GLU A 452 -24.06 13.79 18.64
C GLU A 452 -24.78 12.96 19.70
N GLN A 453 -24.03 12.20 20.51
CA GLN A 453 -24.58 11.45 21.64
C GLN A 453 -25.20 12.39 22.67
N ARG A 454 -24.52 13.51 22.99
CA ARG A 454 -25.01 14.50 23.95
C ARG A 454 -26.33 15.12 23.51
N VAL A 455 -26.48 15.47 22.23
CA VAL A 455 -27.74 15.99 21.66
C VAL A 455 -28.87 14.96 21.74
N LEU A 456 -28.56 13.68 21.49
CA LEU A 456 -29.50 12.56 21.60
C LEU A 456 -29.96 12.33 23.05
N GLU A 457 -29.04 12.40 24.01
CA GLU A 457 -29.34 12.29 25.45
C GLU A 457 -30.23 13.43 25.92
N LEU A 458 -29.87 14.68 25.61
CA LEU A 458 -30.65 15.86 25.98
C LEU A 458 -32.07 15.81 25.38
N HIS A 459 -32.22 15.31 24.15
CA HIS A 459 -33.56 15.09 23.57
C HIS A 459 -34.38 14.11 24.39
N ARG A 460 -33.81 12.95 24.75
CA ARG A 460 -34.50 11.92 25.53
C ARG A 460 -34.87 12.43 26.92
N GLU A 461 -33.96 13.13 27.59
CA GLU A 461 -34.22 13.70 28.92
C GLU A 461 -35.32 14.76 28.87
N LYS A 462 -35.31 15.63 27.85
CA LYS A 462 -36.37 16.61 27.62
C LYS A 462 -37.72 15.92 27.39
N ASP A 463 -37.77 14.90 26.54
CA ASP A 463 -39.01 14.17 26.24
C ASP A 463 -39.56 13.45 27.50
N GLN A 464 -38.68 12.90 28.35
CA GLN A 464 -39.06 12.33 29.65
C GLN A 464 -39.58 13.40 30.62
N ALA A 465 -38.94 14.56 30.69
CA ALA A 465 -39.39 15.67 31.55
C ALA A 465 -40.76 16.22 31.11
N VAL A 466 -41.02 16.27 29.80
CA VAL A 466 -42.35 16.63 29.24
C VAL A 466 -43.38 15.57 29.61
N ALA A 467 -43.07 14.28 29.45
CA ALA A 467 -43.99 13.19 29.80
C ALA A 467 -44.29 13.12 31.30
N ALA A 468 -43.35 13.56 32.15
CA ALA A 468 -43.51 13.65 33.60
C ALA A 468 -44.11 14.99 34.08
N GLU A 469 -44.57 15.85 33.17
CA GLU A 469 -45.16 17.18 33.45
C GLU A 469 -44.22 18.14 34.21
N GLN A 470 -42.90 17.94 34.11
CA GLN A 470 -41.88 18.79 34.73
C GLN A 470 -41.48 19.94 33.79
N TYR A 471 -42.40 20.87 33.57
CA TYR A 471 -42.27 21.89 32.52
C TYR A 471 -41.07 22.84 32.66
N GLU A 472 -40.68 23.21 33.89
CA GLU A 472 -39.48 24.05 34.12
C GLU A 472 -38.20 23.32 33.70
N ARG A 473 -38.07 22.04 34.07
CA ARG A 473 -36.94 21.19 33.68
C ARG A 473 -36.92 20.92 32.18
N ALA A 474 -38.07 20.70 31.57
CA ALA A 474 -38.19 20.53 30.12
C ALA A 474 -37.76 21.80 29.36
N SER A 475 -38.05 22.99 29.88
CA SER A 475 -37.60 24.26 29.27
C SER A 475 -36.09 24.40 29.35
N ALA A 476 -35.47 24.11 30.51
CA ALA A 476 -34.01 24.16 30.67
C ALA A 476 -33.30 23.17 29.72
N LEU A 477 -33.77 21.92 29.66
CA LEU A 477 -33.22 20.90 28.76
C LEU A 477 -33.41 21.24 27.28
N ARG A 478 -34.48 21.97 26.91
CA ARG A 478 -34.68 22.45 25.55
C ARG A 478 -33.62 23.48 25.18
N ASP A 479 -33.32 24.42 26.07
CA ASP A 479 -32.34 25.48 25.82
C ASP A 479 -30.92 24.89 25.76
N GLU A 480 -30.59 23.91 26.62
CA GLU A 480 -29.35 23.12 26.54
C GLU A 480 -29.25 22.32 25.23
N CYS A 481 -30.36 21.71 24.79
CA CYS A 481 -30.40 20.97 23.54
C CYS A 481 -30.16 21.90 22.33
N GLN A 482 -30.74 23.10 22.32
CA GLN A 482 -30.51 24.10 21.27
C GLN A 482 -29.05 24.58 21.26
N ALA A 483 -28.44 24.78 22.42
CA ALA A 483 -27.02 25.14 22.51
C ALA A 483 -26.11 24.01 22.01
N ALA A 484 -26.35 22.76 22.42
CA ALA A 484 -25.59 21.60 21.96
C ALA A 484 -25.80 21.31 20.47
N GLN A 485 -27.00 21.58 19.93
CA GLN A 485 -27.27 21.53 18.49
C GLN A 485 -26.51 22.61 17.73
N ALA A 486 -26.44 23.83 18.25
CA ALA A 486 -25.66 24.91 17.65
C ALA A 486 -24.15 24.60 17.67
N GLU A 487 -23.65 24.01 18.77
CA GLU A 487 -22.27 23.56 18.90
C GLU A 487 -21.95 22.39 17.95
N LEU A 488 -22.86 21.42 17.81
CA LEU A 488 -22.76 20.34 16.84
C LEU A 488 -22.75 20.88 15.40
N GLU A 489 -23.60 21.86 15.08
CA GLU A 489 -23.65 22.47 13.76
C GLU A 489 -22.41 23.34 13.49
N GLN A 490 -21.87 24.01 14.51
CA GLN A 490 -20.57 24.69 14.45
C GLN A 490 -19.40 23.72 14.29
N ALA A 491 -19.41 22.57 14.96
CA ALA A 491 -18.39 21.53 14.80
C ALA A 491 -18.48 20.85 13.43
N ARG A 492 -19.69 20.70 12.87
CA ARG A 492 -19.94 20.22 11.50
C ARG A 492 -19.51 21.23 10.44
N SER A 493 -19.76 22.51 10.65
CA SER A 493 -19.37 23.59 9.73
C SER A 493 -17.90 23.99 9.85
N GLY A 494 -17.32 23.96 11.05
CA GLY A 494 -15.87 24.03 11.29
C GLY A 494 -15.12 22.78 10.78
N GLY A 495 -15.85 21.71 10.50
CA GLY A 495 -15.43 20.52 9.77
C GLY A 495 -15.48 20.66 8.24
N ALA A 496 -15.74 21.85 7.69
CA ALA A 496 -15.36 22.19 6.31
C ALA A 496 -13.83 22.29 6.20
N ALA A 497 -13.13 21.24 6.62
CA ALA A 497 -11.72 21.03 6.35
C ALA A 497 -11.57 20.97 4.83
N GLY A 498 -10.52 21.62 4.32
CA GLY A 498 -10.19 21.62 2.90
C GLY A 498 -10.22 20.22 2.30
N ILE A 499 -10.30 20.17 0.97
CA ILE A 499 -10.32 18.92 0.22
C ILE A 499 -9.17 18.03 0.72
N PRO A 500 -9.46 16.80 1.20
CA PRO A 500 -8.43 15.95 1.78
C PRO A 500 -7.31 15.72 0.79
N GLU A 501 -6.08 15.93 1.23
CA GLU A 501 -4.90 15.87 0.37
C GLU A 501 -4.10 14.61 0.71
N VAL A 502 -3.59 13.97 -0.34
CA VAL A 502 -2.70 12.81 -0.26
C VAL A 502 -1.30 13.31 -0.59
N GLY A 503 -0.44 13.29 0.43
CA GLY A 503 0.98 13.61 0.35
C GLY A 503 1.87 12.38 0.30
N THR A 504 3.17 12.61 0.40
CA THR A 504 4.18 11.54 0.51
C THR A 504 3.98 10.67 1.75
N ALA A 505 3.50 11.25 2.86
CA ALA A 505 3.27 10.56 4.12
C ALA A 505 2.16 9.49 4.01
N GLU A 506 1.04 9.82 3.38
CA GLU A 506 -0.07 8.89 3.16
C GLU A 506 0.38 7.70 2.29
N ILE A 507 1.16 7.96 1.24
CA ILE A 507 1.73 6.91 0.40
C ILE A 507 2.68 6.02 1.21
N ALA A 508 3.63 6.61 1.94
CA ALA A 508 4.58 5.87 2.76
C ALA A 508 3.86 5.00 3.81
N GLU A 509 2.77 5.48 4.41
CA GLU A 509 1.96 4.70 5.34
C GLU A 509 1.31 3.48 4.67
N VAL A 510 0.75 3.65 3.46
CA VAL A 510 0.17 2.55 2.70
C VAL A 510 1.22 1.51 2.35
N VAL A 511 2.38 1.93 1.82
CA VAL A 511 3.50 1.01 1.55
C VAL A 511 3.91 0.31 2.83
N SER A 512 4.00 1.03 3.94
CA SER A 512 4.43 0.46 5.21
C SER A 512 3.50 -0.64 5.72
N ARG A 513 2.19 -0.46 5.54
CA ARG A 513 1.20 -1.48 5.90
C ARG A 513 1.20 -2.66 4.95
N ALA A 514 1.34 -2.41 3.65
CA ALA A 514 1.32 -3.46 2.63
C ALA A 514 2.55 -4.37 2.72
N THR A 515 3.72 -3.77 2.92
CA THR A 515 5.01 -4.47 2.94
C THR A 515 5.47 -4.84 4.36
N GLY A 516 4.87 -4.24 5.38
CA GLY A 516 5.32 -4.35 6.77
C GLY A 516 6.65 -3.65 7.04
N VAL A 517 7.04 -2.70 6.19
CA VAL A 517 8.31 -1.96 6.20
C VAL A 517 8.06 -0.54 6.69
N PRO A 518 8.80 0.02 7.64
CA PRO A 518 8.73 1.46 7.91
C PRO A 518 9.34 2.22 6.72
N VAL A 519 8.49 2.73 5.82
CA VAL A 519 8.92 3.43 4.59
C VAL A 519 9.04 4.94 4.78
N ALA A 520 8.52 5.46 5.89
CA ALA A 520 8.71 6.84 6.23
C ALA A 520 10.22 7.13 6.32
N GLN A 521 10.72 8.03 5.46
CA GLN A 521 12.09 8.57 5.54
C GLN A 521 12.40 8.82 6.99
N LEU A 522 13.51 8.23 7.52
CA LEU A 522 13.96 8.31 8.92
C LEU A 522 13.06 9.23 9.74
N THR A 523 11.92 8.70 10.19
CA THR A 523 10.98 9.52 10.97
C THR A 523 11.78 10.12 12.11
N GLU A 524 11.39 11.30 12.63
CA GLU A 524 12.08 11.82 13.82
C GLU A 524 12.17 10.74 14.91
N GLU A 525 11.14 9.89 15.01
CA GLU A 525 11.12 8.70 15.87
C GLU A 525 12.17 7.63 15.52
N GLU A 526 12.34 7.24 14.25
CA GLU A 526 13.37 6.27 13.83
C GLU A 526 14.78 6.83 14.01
N ARG A 527 14.98 8.11 13.68
CA ARG A 527 16.25 8.81 13.91
C ARG A 527 16.59 8.83 15.41
N ASP A 528 15.65 9.22 16.25
CA ASP A 528 15.83 9.26 17.70
C ASP A 528 16.05 7.87 18.30
N ARG A 529 15.47 6.83 17.69
CA ARG A 529 15.72 5.44 18.07
C ARG A 529 17.13 5.00 17.69
N LEU A 530 17.59 5.31 16.48
CA LEU A 530 18.94 4.98 16.03
C LEU A 530 20.02 5.73 16.81
N LEU A 531 19.75 6.98 17.22
CA LEU A 531 20.66 7.76 18.08
C LEU A 531 20.79 7.18 19.50
N ARG A 532 19.79 6.42 19.96
CA ARG A 532 19.75 5.76 21.28
C ARG A 532 19.78 4.24 21.16
N LEU A 533 20.32 3.71 20.06
CA LEU A 533 20.27 2.28 19.76
C LEU A 533 20.99 1.46 20.85
N GLU A 534 22.13 1.95 21.34
CA GLU A 534 22.90 1.35 22.43
C GLU A 534 22.06 1.24 23.70
N ASP A 535 21.37 2.32 24.09
CA ASP A 535 20.50 2.33 25.27
C ASP A 535 19.35 1.33 25.14
N VAL A 536 18.76 1.22 23.95
CA VAL A 536 17.70 0.25 23.67
C VAL A 536 18.23 -1.18 23.76
N LEU A 537 19.41 -1.46 23.20
CA LEU A 537 20.01 -2.79 23.24
C LEU A 537 20.45 -3.18 24.67
N HIS A 538 20.98 -2.24 25.46
CA HIS A 538 21.41 -2.46 26.84
C HIS A 538 20.25 -2.74 27.83
N GLN A 539 19.01 -2.48 27.45
CA GLN A 539 17.85 -2.93 28.24
C GLN A 539 17.74 -4.45 28.29
N ARG A 540 18.25 -5.15 27.27
CA ARG A 540 18.18 -6.62 27.14
C ARG A 540 19.55 -7.30 27.21
N VAL A 541 20.57 -6.68 26.63
CA VAL A 541 21.91 -7.25 26.53
C VAL A 541 22.77 -6.69 27.67
N VAL A 542 23.28 -7.58 28.52
CA VAL A 542 24.03 -7.21 29.72
C VAL A 542 25.50 -7.60 29.58
N GLY A 543 26.40 -6.66 29.84
CA GLY A 543 27.84 -6.93 29.99
C GLY A 543 28.61 -7.12 28.67
N GLN A 544 28.03 -6.69 27.55
CA GLN A 544 28.61 -6.82 26.21
C GLN A 544 28.67 -5.46 25.52
N ASP A 545 29.12 -4.43 26.25
CA ASP A 545 29.07 -3.03 25.79
C ASP A 545 29.83 -2.82 24.48
N GLU A 546 31.05 -3.37 24.37
CA GLU A 546 31.85 -3.31 23.12
C GLU A 546 31.11 -3.96 21.93
N ALA A 547 30.38 -5.06 22.17
CA ALA A 547 29.62 -5.73 21.12
C ALA A 547 28.42 -4.90 20.65
N VAL A 548 27.74 -4.24 21.60
CA VAL A 548 26.62 -3.35 21.33
C VAL A 548 27.09 -2.12 20.56
N ASP A 549 28.18 -1.49 21.00
CA ASP A 549 28.74 -0.28 20.38
C ASP A 549 29.14 -0.52 18.92
N VAL A 550 29.89 -1.59 18.64
CA VAL A 550 30.34 -1.94 17.28
C VAL A 550 29.15 -2.19 16.35
N VAL A 551 28.14 -2.94 16.82
CA VAL A 551 26.93 -3.24 16.04
C VAL A 551 26.12 -1.96 15.80
N ALA A 552 25.91 -1.13 16.82
CA ALA A 552 25.14 0.11 16.71
C ALA A 552 25.82 1.11 15.77
N GLU A 553 27.15 1.22 15.80
CA GLU A 553 27.90 2.09 14.90
C GLU A 553 27.77 1.64 13.44
N ALA A 554 27.95 0.34 13.16
CA ALA A 554 27.82 -0.21 11.81
C ALA A 554 26.42 0.02 11.23
N ILE A 555 25.37 -0.18 12.02
CA ILE A 555 23.98 0.06 11.59
C ILE A 555 23.72 1.54 11.33
N ARG A 556 24.17 2.43 12.21
CA ARG A 556 24.02 3.88 11.99
C ARG A 556 24.74 4.33 10.72
N ARG A 557 25.93 3.79 10.44
CA ARG A 557 26.69 4.08 9.22
C ARG A 557 25.89 3.70 7.97
N SER A 558 25.31 2.51 7.95
CA SER A 558 24.45 2.05 6.85
C SER A 558 23.18 2.92 6.71
N ARG A 559 22.47 3.17 7.81
CA ARG A 559 21.23 3.97 7.82
C ARG A 559 21.43 5.45 7.53
N ALA A 560 22.63 6.00 7.75
CA ALA A 560 23.01 7.34 7.32
C ALA A 560 23.31 7.45 5.82
N GLY A 561 23.18 6.37 5.05
CA GLY A 561 23.51 6.33 3.62
C GLY A 561 25.01 6.37 3.33
N LEU A 562 25.85 6.08 4.33
CA LEU A 562 27.31 6.00 4.20
C LEU A 562 27.79 4.56 3.94
N GLY A 563 26.86 3.60 3.91
CA GLY A 563 27.10 2.21 3.52
C GLY A 563 26.93 1.97 2.01
N ASP A 564 27.30 0.79 1.57
CA ASP A 564 27.06 0.33 0.20
C ASP A 564 25.56 -0.01 0.03
N PRO A 565 24.83 0.62 -0.91
CA PRO A 565 23.40 0.40 -1.09
C PRO A 565 23.05 -1.01 -1.59
N ASP A 566 24.01 -1.71 -2.20
CA ASP A 566 23.81 -3.05 -2.76
C ASP A 566 24.15 -4.16 -1.75
N ARG A 567 24.53 -3.84 -0.51
CA ARG A 567 24.87 -4.81 0.54
C ARG A 567 23.85 -4.83 1.68
N PRO A 568 23.78 -5.88 2.51
CA PRO A 568 22.95 -5.90 3.71
C PRO A 568 23.25 -4.72 4.64
N ILE A 569 22.27 -4.32 5.47
CA ILE A 569 22.39 -3.20 6.43
C ILE A 569 23.64 -3.35 7.32
N GLY A 570 23.96 -4.59 7.68
CA GLY A 570 25.24 -4.92 8.30
C GLY A 570 25.44 -6.42 8.32
N SER A 571 26.70 -6.83 8.23
CA SER A 571 27.12 -8.22 8.30
C SER A 571 28.10 -8.44 9.45
N PHE A 572 27.76 -9.32 10.38
CA PHE A 572 28.46 -9.48 11.65
C PHE A 572 28.86 -10.93 11.89
N LEU A 573 30.06 -11.15 12.41
CA LEU A 573 30.50 -12.45 12.94
C LEU A 573 30.68 -12.37 14.45
N PHE A 574 29.76 -12.98 15.19
CA PHE A 574 29.74 -13.02 16.65
C PHE A 574 30.53 -14.22 17.17
N LEU A 575 31.61 -13.93 17.89
CA LEU A 575 32.53 -14.92 18.46
C LEU A 575 32.41 -14.95 19.97
N GLY A 576 32.48 -16.14 20.57
CA GLY A 576 32.48 -16.29 22.02
C GLY A 576 31.88 -17.61 22.48
N PRO A 577 31.99 -17.95 23.77
CA PRO A 577 31.43 -19.19 24.30
C PRO A 577 29.90 -19.20 24.25
N THR A 578 29.30 -20.38 24.43
CA THR A 578 27.83 -20.47 24.43
C THR A 578 27.23 -19.76 25.64
N GLY A 579 26.10 -19.08 25.43
CA GLY A 579 25.32 -18.50 26.52
C GLY A 579 25.78 -17.15 27.07
N VAL A 580 26.66 -16.43 26.36
CA VAL A 580 27.11 -15.07 26.75
C VAL A 580 26.27 -13.92 26.18
N GLY A 581 25.35 -14.20 25.23
CA GLY A 581 24.42 -13.18 24.70
C GLY A 581 24.39 -13.01 23.17
N LYS A 582 25.15 -13.79 22.39
CA LYS A 582 25.19 -13.69 20.90
C LYS A 582 23.79 -13.65 20.25
N THR A 583 22.96 -14.65 20.56
CA THR A 583 21.58 -14.75 20.04
C THR A 583 20.65 -13.70 20.66
N GLU A 584 20.93 -13.25 21.88
CA GLU A 584 20.12 -12.22 22.54
C GLU A 584 20.33 -10.86 21.90
N LEU A 585 21.57 -10.51 21.54
CA LEU A 585 21.86 -9.29 20.77
C LEU A 585 21.17 -9.31 19.41
N ALA A 586 21.19 -10.43 18.69
CA ALA A 586 20.47 -10.58 17.42
C ALA A 586 18.95 -10.35 17.58
N ARG A 587 18.37 -10.90 18.66
CA ARG A 587 16.94 -10.74 18.96
C ARG A 587 16.59 -9.31 19.36
N ALA A 588 17.39 -8.69 20.22
CA ALA A 588 17.23 -7.29 20.63
C ALA A 588 17.35 -6.35 19.42
N LEU A 589 18.23 -6.69 18.47
CA LEU A 589 18.40 -5.95 17.23
C LEU A 589 17.18 -6.06 16.31
N ALA A 590 16.60 -7.25 16.18
CA ALA A 590 15.38 -7.45 15.40
C ALA A 590 14.23 -6.59 15.95
N GLU A 591 14.06 -6.54 17.26
CA GLU A 591 13.06 -5.70 17.91
C GLU A 591 13.37 -4.21 17.76
N ALA A 592 14.62 -3.79 17.98
CA ALA A 592 15.01 -2.38 17.90
C ALA A 592 14.83 -1.81 16.49
N LEU A 593 15.27 -2.55 15.46
CA LEU A 593 15.26 -2.09 14.06
C LEU A 593 13.95 -2.36 13.34
N PHE A 594 13.32 -3.50 13.60
CA PHE A 594 12.15 -3.97 12.82
C PHE A 594 10.87 -4.05 13.66
N GLY A 595 10.92 -3.64 14.94
CA GLY A 595 9.78 -3.50 15.83
C GLY A 595 9.30 -4.80 16.48
N ASP A 596 9.81 -5.96 16.06
CA ASP A 596 9.38 -7.26 16.55
C ASP A 596 10.54 -8.28 16.53
N SER A 597 10.66 -9.06 17.60
CA SER A 597 11.65 -10.13 17.70
C SER A 597 11.40 -11.29 16.73
N ASP A 598 10.18 -11.45 16.23
CA ASP A 598 9.81 -12.45 15.21
C ASP A 598 10.28 -12.06 13.79
N ARG A 599 10.86 -10.87 13.64
CA ARG A 599 11.59 -10.44 12.43
C ARG A 599 13.01 -11.02 12.38
N MET A 600 13.30 -12.06 13.16
CA MET A 600 14.56 -12.81 13.09
C MET A 600 14.35 -14.15 12.37
N VAL A 601 15.01 -14.33 11.22
CA VAL A 601 15.11 -15.61 10.52
C VAL A 601 16.32 -16.36 11.07
N ARG A 602 16.10 -17.45 11.81
CA ARG A 602 17.18 -18.25 12.40
C ARG A 602 17.38 -19.55 11.64
N LEU A 603 18.62 -19.83 11.26
CA LEU A 603 19.05 -21.06 10.62
C LEU A 603 20.22 -21.67 11.41
N ASP A 604 20.11 -22.94 11.77
CA ASP A 604 21.20 -23.70 12.40
C ASP A 604 22.10 -24.30 11.32
N MET A 605 23.36 -23.86 11.25
CA MET A 605 24.29 -24.30 10.22
C MET A 605 24.74 -25.75 10.38
N SER A 606 24.48 -26.38 11.54
CA SER A 606 24.68 -27.82 11.71
C SER A 606 23.75 -28.64 10.81
N GLU A 607 22.55 -28.13 10.50
CA GLU A 607 21.60 -28.76 9.57
C GLU A 607 22.09 -28.72 8.11
N PHE A 608 23.07 -27.85 7.82
CA PHE A 608 23.66 -27.63 6.49
C PHE A 608 25.09 -28.17 6.38
N SER A 609 25.46 -29.14 7.22
CA SER A 609 26.79 -29.75 7.26
C SER A 609 27.09 -30.68 6.08
N GLU A 610 26.04 -31.17 5.40
CA GLU A 610 26.18 -32.08 4.25
C GLU A 610 25.87 -31.38 2.92
N ARG A 611 26.61 -31.74 1.87
CA ARG A 611 26.48 -31.12 0.54
C ARG A 611 25.04 -31.11 -0.02
N HIS A 612 24.27 -32.17 0.21
CA HIS A 612 22.91 -32.30 -0.31
C HIS A 612 21.88 -31.44 0.46
N THR A 613 22.22 -30.96 1.66
CA THR A 613 21.36 -30.09 2.47
C THR A 613 21.50 -28.62 2.10
N VAL A 614 22.62 -28.23 1.47
CA VAL A 614 22.89 -26.86 1.00
C VAL A 614 21.82 -26.38 0.02
N SER A 615 21.30 -27.27 -0.84
CA SER A 615 20.23 -26.92 -1.76
C SER A 615 18.92 -26.56 -1.05
N ARG A 616 18.69 -26.95 0.21
CA ARG A 616 17.49 -26.51 0.96
C ARG A 616 17.52 -25.03 1.29
N LEU A 617 18.69 -24.40 1.32
CA LEU A 617 18.85 -22.99 1.66
C LEU A 617 18.32 -22.07 0.55
N VAL A 618 18.55 -22.47 -0.72
CA VAL A 618 18.24 -21.68 -1.93
C VAL A 618 17.15 -22.33 -2.80
N GLY A 619 16.93 -23.63 -2.67
CA GLY A 619 16.03 -24.46 -3.49
C GLY A 619 16.79 -25.54 -4.28
N SER A 620 16.15 -26.67 -4.54
CA SER A 620 16.72 -27.73 -5.38
C SER A 620 16.68 -27.34 -6.87
N PRO A 621 17.71 -27.65 -7.68
CA PRO A 621 17.69 -27.38 -9.13
C PRO A 621 16.61 -28.19 -9.88
N PRO A 622 16.20 -27.75 -11.09
CA PRO A 622 15.27 -28.51 -11.94
C PRO A 622 15.72 -29.95 -12.15
N GLY A 623 14.83 -30.91 -11.87
CA GLY A 623 15.07 -32.35 -12.06
C GLY A 623 15.53 -33.11 -10.80
N TYR A 624 15.64 -32.47 -9.64
CA TYR A 624 15.92 -33.11 -8.35
C TYR A 624 14.68 -33.20 -7.46
N VAL A 625 14.66 -34.16 -6.52
CA VAL A 625 13.59 -34.29 -5.51
C VAL A 625 13.56 -33.03 -4.66
N GLY A 626 12.37 -32.42 -4.49
CA GLY A 626 12.20 -31.14 -3.80
C GLY A 626 12.39 -29.91 -4.70
N TYR A 627 12.32 -30.03 -6.03
CA TYR A 627 12.34 -28.88 -6.96
C TYR A 627 11.16 -27.91 -6.73
N GLU A 628 10.02 -28.42 -6.27
CA GLU A 628 8.86 -27.60 -5.89
C GLU A 628 9.02 -26.95 -4.50
N ASP A 629 9.94 -27.44 -3.67
CA ASP A 629 10.21 -26.88 -2.34
C ASP A 629 11.07 -25.63 -2.48
N ALA A 630 10.47 -24.49 -2.16
CA ALA A 630 11.15 -23.21 -2.22
C ALA A 630 12.21 -23.09 -1.09
N GLY A 631 13.34 -22.43 -1.39
CA GLY A 631 14.50 -22.37 -0.49
C GLY A 631 14.17 -21.74 0.86
N GLN A 632 14.67 -22.32 1.95
CA GLN A 632 14.34 -21.87 3.30
C GLN A 632 14.78 -20.43 3.57
N LEU A 633 15.99 -20.05 3.16
CA LEU A 633 16.49 -18.68 3.35
C LEU A 633 15.84 -17.73 2.35
N THR A 634 15.83 -18.10 1.07
CA THR A 634 15.30 -17.26 -0.01
C THR A 634 13.82 -16.97 0.18
N GLU A 635 12.98 -17.94 0.57
CA GLU A 635 11.57 -17.68 0.87
C GLU A 635 11.34 -16.90 2.15
N ALA A 636 12.08 -17.20 3.22
CA ALA A 636 11.91 -16.49 4.48
C ALA A 636 12.18 -14.99 4.31
N VAL A 637 13.25 -14.64 3.59
CA VAL A 637 13.60 -13.24 3.30
C VAL A 637 12.70 -12.64 2.23
N ARG A 638 12.33 -13.38 1.18
CA ARG A 638 11.35 -12.90 0.19
C ARG A 638 10.01 -12.50 0.83
N ARG A 639 9.54 -13.27 1.82
CA ARG A 639 8.30 -12.95 2.57
C ARG A 639 8.51 -11.85 3.62
N ARG A 640 9.74 -11.69 4.12
CA ARG A 640 10.11 -10.71 5.15
C ARG A 640 11.48 -10.09 4.84
N PRO A 641 11.57 -9.14 3.89
CA PRO A 641 12.85 -8.57 3.44
C PRO A 641 13.59 -7.78 4.53
N TYR A 642 12.84 -7.32 5.53
CA TYR A 642 13.33 -6.58 6.69
C TYR A 642 13.40 -7.53 7.87
N SER A 643 14.56 -8.15 8.01
CA SER A 643 14.79 -9.17 9.02
C SER A 643 16.24 -9.25 9.44
N VAL A 644 16.44 -9.78 10.65
CA VAL A 644 17.76 -10.24 11.10
C VAL A 644 17.91 -11.69 10.66
N VAL A 645 18.86 -11.97 9.78
CA VAL A 645 19.22 -13.34 9.36
C VAL A 645 20.30 -13.85 10.31
N LEU A 646 19.95 -14.76 11.20
CA LEU A 646 20.85 -15.38 12.16
C LEU A 646 21.29 -16.76 11.67
N LEU A 647 22.57 -16.89 11.31
CA LEU A 647 23.24 -18.14 10.93
C LEU A 647 24.03 -18.66 12.14
N ASP A 648 23.45 -19.60 12.88
CA ASP A 648 24.02 -20.10 14.14
C ASP A 648 25.07 -21.21 13.86
N GLU A 649 26.18 -21.19 14.59
CA GLU A 649 27.27 -22.19 14.49
C GLU A 649 27.86 -22.35 13.08
N VAL A 650 28.19 -21.23 12.43
CA VAL A 650 28.61 -21.18 11.02
C VAL A 650 29.84 -22.06 10.70
N GLU A 651 30.69 -22.37 11.69
CA GLU A 651 31.81 -23.30 11.52
C GLU A 651 31.40 -24.76 11.24
N LYS A 652 30.13 -25.11 11.45
CA LYS A 652 29.59 -26.46 11.19
C LYS A 652 29.03 -26.62 9.78
N ALA A 653 28.86 -25.53 9.04
CA ALA A 653 28.33 -25.53 7.69
C ALA A 653 29.26 -26.26 6.71
N HIS A 654 28.66 -26.86 5.66
CA HIS A 654 29.42 -27.34 4.52
C HIS A 654 30.12 -26.18 3.77
N PRO A 655 31.34 -26.35 3.21
CA PRO A 655 32.04 -25.31 2.47
C PRO A 655 31.23 -24.64 1.33
N ASP A 656 30.33 -25.38 0.68
CA ASP A 656 29.49 -24.86 -0.40
C ASP A 656 28.48 -23.79 0.08
N VAL A 657 28.12 -23.77 1.37
CA VAL A 657 27.23 -22.73 1.94
C VAL A 657 27.88 -21.36 1.85
N PHE A 658 29.21 -21.26 2.05
CA PHE A 658 29.91 -19.98 2.01
C PHE A 658 29.92 -19.34 0.62
N ASN A 659 29.79 -20.12 -0.47
CA ASN A 659 29.65 -19.54 -1.81
C ASN A 659 28.33 -18.78 -1.95
N THR A 660 27.25 -19.34 -1.41
CA THR A 660 25.96 -18.66 -1.34
C THR A 660 26.05 -17.43 -0.43
N LEU A 661 26.68 -17.55 0.74
CA LEU A 661 26.84 -16.41 1.64
C LEU A 661 27.69 -15.29 1.04
N LEU A 662 28.71 -15.60 0.24
CA LEU A 662 29.51 -14.59 -0.47
C LEU A 662 28.64 -13.77 -1.42
N GLN A 663 27.78 -14.42 -2.21
CA GLN A 663 26.84 -13.72 -3.10
C GLN A 663 25.91 -12.79 -2.32
N LEU A 664 25.37 -13.29 -1.20
CA LEU A 664 24.50 -12.51 -0.31
C LEU A 664 25.24 -11.29 0.29
N LEU A 665 26.48 -11.47 0.75
CA LEU A 665 27.27 -10.42 1.40
C LEU A 665 27.83 -9.38 0.41
N ASP A 666 28.07 -9.76 -0.84
CA ASP A 666 28.62 -8.89 -1.89
C ASP A 666 27.54 -8.12 -2.64
N ASP A 667 26.50 -8.82 -3.11
CA ASP A 667 25.51 -8.24 -4.03
C ASP A 667 24.15 -7.99 -3.34
N GLY A 668 24.05 -8.30 -2.04
CA GLY A 668 22.81 -8.15 -1.28
C GLY A 668 21.65 -8.93 -1.89
N ARG A 669 21.94 -9.96 -2.70
CA ARG A 669 20.93 -10.67 -3.49
C ARG A 669 21.26 -12.15 -3.55
N LEU A 670 20.23 -12.99 -3.55
CA LEU A 670 20.34 -14.41 -3.84
C LEU A 670 19.33 -14.82 -4.90
N THR A 671 19.79 -15.53 -5.92
CA THR A 671 18.91 -16.14 -6.91
C THR A 671 18.59 -17.56 -6.49
N ASP A 672 17.30 -17.87 -6.39
CA ASP A 672 16.81 -19.19 -6.06
C ASP A 672 16.92 -20.17 -7.25
N SER A 673 16.64 -21.46 -7.00
CA SER A 673 16.71 -22.49 -8.05
C SER A 673 15.65 -22.35 -9.14
N GLN A 674 14.63 -21.52 -8.94
CA GLN A 674 13.59 -21.18 -9.91
C GLN A 674 13.94 -19.91 -10.72
N GLY A 675 15.11 -19.30 -10.47
CA GLY A 675 15.57 -18.08 -11.14
C GLY A 675 15.01 -16.79 -10.55
N ARG A 676 14.31 -16.86 -9.41
CA ARG A 676 13.79 -15.68 -8.71
C ARG A 676 14.89 -15.07 -7.87
N THR A 677 15.10 -13.76 -7.99
CA THR A 677 16.12 -13.05 -7.20
C THR A 677 15.48 -12.44 -5.96
N VAL A 678 16.05 -12.73 -4.79
CA VAL A 678 15.62 -12.25 -3.48
C VAL A 678 16.59 -11.20 -3.00
N ASP A 679 16.06 -10.07 -2.51
CA ASP A 679 16.82 -8.93 -2.01
C ASP A 679 17.08 -9.03 -0.50
N PHE A 680 18.33 -8.83 -0.10
CA PHE A 680 18.89 -8.86 1.25
C PHE A 680 19.45 -7.50 1.68
N THR A 681 19.40 -6.46 0.85
CA THR A 681 19.89 -5.11 1.18
C THR A 681 19.25 -4.53 2.45
N ASN A 682 18.04 -4.98 2.77
CA ASN A 682 17.28 -4.57 3.96
C ASN A 682 17.39 -5.53 5.15
N THR A 683 18.33 -6.48 5.09
CA THR A 683 18.57 -7.45 6.16
C THR A 683 19.78 -7.08 7.01
N VAL A 684 19.81 -7.54 8.26
CA VAL A 684 21.03 -7.61 9.06
C VAL A 684 21.46 -9.06 9.14
N VAL A 685 22.67 -9.37 8.70
CA VAL A 685 23.20 -10.73 8.63
C VAL A 685 24.11 -10.96 9.83
N ILE A 686 23.74 -11.89 10.70
CA ILE A 686 24.51 -12.23 11.90
C ILE A 686 24.91 -13.69 11.80
N MET A 687 26.21 -13.96 11.89
CA MET A 687 26.77 -15.29 11.98
C MET A 687 27.30 -15.50 13.38
N THR A 688 27.00 -16.62 14.02
CA THR A 688 27.61 -16.96 15.31
C THR A 688 28.65 -18.06 15.14
N SER A 689 29.69 -18.00 15.94
CA SER A 689 30.67 -19.07 16.04
C SER A 689 31.17 -19.26 17.46
N ASN A 690 31.50 -20.49 17.82
CA ASN A 690 32.17 -20.81 19.08
C ASN A 690 33.70 -20.93 18.90
N LEU A 691 34.23 -20.64 17.71
CA LEU A 691 35.67 -20.62 17.46
C LEU A 691 36.38 -19.58 18.34
N GLY A 692 37.57 -19.93 18.83
CA GLY A 692 38.37 -19.06 19.70
C GLY A 692 37.86 -18.95 21.14
N SER A 693 36.77 -19.65 21.52
CA SER A 693 36.21 -19.61 22.88
C SER A 693 37.22 -19.98 23.97
N GLU A 694 38.14 -20.92 23.70
CA GLU A 694 39.20 -21.29 24.66
C GLU A 694 40.12 -20.11 25.01
N ALA A 695 40.50 -19.31 24.01
CA ALA A 695 41.34 -18.14 24.23
C ALA A 695 40.58 -17.07 25.02
N ILE A 696 39.30 -16.86 24.70
CA ILE A 696 38.41 -15.91 25.40
C ILE A 696 38.20 -16.32 26.87
N VAL A 697 37.97 -17.62 27.12
CA VAL A 697 37.82 -18.19 28.47
C VAL A 697 39.12 -18.06 29.28
N ASN A 698 40.27 -18.28 28.63
CA ASN A 698 41.57 -18.22 29.29
C ASN A 698 42.07 -16.79 29.52
N ALA A 699 41.74 -15.83 28.66
CA ALA A 699 42.05 -14.41 28.85
C ALA A 699 41.34 -13.82 30.09
N GLY A 700 40.16 -14.34 30.45
CA GLY A 700 39.48 -14.00 31.71
C GLY A 700 40.19 -14.52 32.97
N ARG A 701 41.19 -15.41 32.83
CA ARG A 701 42.12 -15.76 33.90
C ARG A 701 43.27 -14.75 33.85
N GLY A 702 43.17 -13.64 34.58
CA GLY A 702 44.30 -12.72 34.74
C GLY A 702 45.61 -13.47 35.07
N PRO A 703 46.78 -13.05 34.55
CA PRO A 703 47.99 -13.83 34.66
C PRO A 703 48.47 -13.92 36.12
N LEU A 704 48.44 -15.13 36.68
CA LEU A 704 49.29 -15.49 37.82
C LEU A 704 50.73 -15.66 37.31
N GLY A 705 51.42 -14.54 37.05
CA GLY A 705 52.84 -14.54 36.72
C GLY A 705 53.26 -13.45 35.74
N PHE A 706 54.04 -12.49 36.24
CA PHE A 706 54.92 -11.53 35.56
C PHE A 706 54.72 -11.32 34.05
N THR A 707 53.91 -10.34 33.67
CA THR A 707 54.26 -9.27 32.71
C THR A 707 53.28 -8.12 32.92
N ALA A 708 53.82 -6.93 33.14
CA ALA A 708 53.05 -5.71 33.34
C ALA A 708 52.95 -4.95 32.02
N ASN A 709 51.75 -4.40 31.78
CA ASN A 709 51.40 -3.32 30.85
C ASN A 709 51.21 -3.70 29.36
N GLY A 710 50.02 -3.42 28.83
CA GLY A 710 49.83 -3.06 27.41
C GLY A 710 49.04 -4.04 26.54
N ASP A 711 49.48 -5.29 26.42
CA ASP A 711 49.21 -6.08 25.19
C ASP A 711 48.14 -7.19 25.30
N ALA A 712 47.48 -7.35 26.45
CA ALA A 712 46.57 -8.49 26.67
C ALA A 712 45.34 -8.52 25.73
N GLY A 713 44.88 -7.36 25.25
CA GLY A 713 43.73 -7.25 24.33
C GLY A 713 44.10 -7.58 22.88
N ASP A 714 45.25 -7.08 22.41
CA ASP A 714 45.76 -7.34 21.06
C ASP A 714 46.18 -8.82 20.92
N ASP A 715 46.76 -9.41 21.96
CA ASP A 715 47.09 -10.84 22.02
C ASP A 715 45.85 -11.74 21.89
N LEU A 716 44.72 -11.37 22.50
CA LEU A 716 43.47 -12.12 22.39
C LEU A 716 42.89 -12.02 20.98
N ARG A 717 42.85 -10.81 20.41
CA ARG A 717 42.36 -10.57 19.04
C ARG A 717 43.18 -11.35 18.02
N ASP A 718 44.50 -11.36 18.14
CA ASP A 718 45.39 -12.12 17.27
C ASP A 718 45.21 -13.63 17.37
N GLN A 719 45.00 -14.15 18.58
CA GLN A 719 44.70 -15.57 18.81
C GLN A 719 43.36 -15.98 18.18
N VAL A 720 42.32 -15.15 18.34
CA VAL A 720 41.00 -15.38 17.74
C VAL A 720 41.08 -15.31 16.21
N MET A 721 41.73 -14.28 15.66
CA MET A 721 41.91 -14.11 14.21
C MET A 721 42.70 -15.26 13.58
N ARG A 722 43.68 -15.82 14.29
CA ARG A 722 44.42 -17.01 13.82
C ARG A 722 43.49 -18.21 13.65
N ARG A 723 42.66 -18.50 14.66
CA ARG A 723 41.66 -19.59 14.59
C ARG A 723 40.62 -19.37 13.49
N LEU A 724 40.21 -18.12 13.24
CA LEU A 724 39.30 -17.79 12.14
C LEU A 724 39.92 -18.04 10.77
N ARG A 725 41.18 -17.64 10.56
CA ARG A 725 41.89 -17.86 9.29
C ARG A 725 42.19 -19.34 9.02
N GLU A 726 42.24 -20.16 10.08
CA GLU A 726 42.34 -21.62 9.95
C GLU A 726 41.00 -22.25 9.53
N ALA A 727 39.87 -21.72 10.01
CA ALA A 727 38.54 -22.27 9.75
C ALA A 727 37.87 -21.71 8.48
N PHE A 728 38.10 -20.45 8.15
CA PHE A 728 37.45 -19.74 7.04
C PHE A 728 38.46 -19.16 6.06
N ARG A 729 38.05 -19.06 4.79
CA ARG A 729 38.86 -18.44 3.75
C ARG A 729 38.93 -16.92 3.96
N PRO A 730 40.07 -16.27 3.63
CA PRO A 730 40.19 -14.81 3.73
C PRO A 730 39.12 -14.05 2.95
N GLU A 731 38.71 -14.58 1.80
CA GLU A 731 37.66 -14.02 0.95
C GLU A 731 36.37 -13.79 1.74
N PHE A 732 35.92 -14.79 2.50
CA PHE A 732 34.71 -14.71 3.32
C PHE A 732 34.86 -13.70 4.46
N LEU A 733 35.98 -13.74 5.18
CA LEU A 733 36.24 -12.83 6.30
C LEU A 733 36.27 -11.36 5.87
N ASN A 734 36.77 -11.08 4.66
CA ASN A 734 36.83 -9.72 4.11
C ASN A 734 35.46 -9.16 3.67
N ARG A 735 34.41 -10.00 3.60
CA ARG A 735 33.03 -9.58 3.27
C ARG A 735 32.17 -9.32 4.50
N ILE A 736 32.70 -9.58 5.69
CA ILE A 736 32.03 -9.33 6.96
C ILE A 736 32.40 -7.91 7.38
N ASP A 737 31.42 -7.07 7.68
CA ASP A 737 31.69 -5.68 8.04
C ASP A 737 32.38 -5.59 9.39
N GLU A 738 31.93 -6.37 10.38
CA GLU A 738 32.53 -6.38 11.72
C GLU A 738 32.61 -7.79 12.34
N ILE A 739 33.74 -8.10 12.96
CA ILE A 739 33.94 -9.32 13.77
C ILE A 739 33.86 -8.92 15.24
N VAL A 740 32.82 -9.41 15.93
CA VAL A 740 32.46 -8.99 17.28
C VAL A 740 32.79 -10.09 18.28
N VAL A 741 33.60 -9.77 19.29
CA VAL A 741 34.04 -10.73 20.32
C VAL A 741 33.26 -10.53 21.61
N PHE A 742 32.52 -11.54 22.02
CA PHE A 742 31.76 -11.57 23.26
C PHE A 742 32.61 -12.08 24.41
N ARG A 743 32.54 -11.39 25.54
CA ARG A 743 33.32 -11.67 26.76
C ARG A 743 32.54 -12.60 27.70
N GLN A 744 33.25 -13.21 28.64
CA GLN A 744 32.60 -13.97 29.71
C GLN A 744 31.81 -13.04 30.63
N LEU A 745 30.66 -13.54 31.11
CA LEU A 745 29.81 -12.82 32.03
C LEU A 745 30.39 -12.83 33.44
N GLU A 746 30.47 -11.65 34.05
CA GLU A 746 30.86 -11.44 35.44
C GLU A 746 29.70 -11.71 36.41
N ALA A 747 29.99 -11.89 37.70
CA ALA A 747 28.98 -12.21 38.71
C ALA A 747 27.86 -11.13 38.79
N GLU A 748 28.23 -9.86 38.73
CA GLU A 748 27.27 -8.75 38.75
C GLU A 748 26.36 -8.75 37.50
N GLN A 749 26.94 -9.09 36.35
CA GLN A 749 26.21 -9.20 35.09
C GLN A 749 25.22 -10.39 35.12
N LEU A 750 25.64 -11.52 35.69
CA LEU A 750 24.78 -12.70 35.90
C LEU A 750 23.63 -12.41 36.87
N ALA A 751 23.86 -11.61 37.92
CA ALA A 751 22.79 -11.16 38.81
C ALA A 751 21.76 -10.30 38.06
N ARG A 752 22.21 -9.31 37.28
CA ARG A 752 21.32 -8.50 36.43
C ARG A 752 20.53 -9.33 35.41
N ILE A 753 21.17 -10.30 34.76
CA ILE A 753 20.48 -11.22 33.83
C ILE A 753 19.44 -12.06 34.55
N THR A 754 19.77 -12.55 35.74
CA THR A 754 18.83 -13.33 36.58
C THR A 754 17.60 -12.49 36.95
N ASP A 755 17.80 -11.22 37.31
CA ASP A 755 16.71 -10.30 37.62
C ASP A 755 15.81 -10.02 36.40
N LEU A 756 16.39 -9.82 35.21
CA LEU A 756 15.65 -9.69 33.95
C LEU A 756 14.81 -10.93 33.63
N LEU A 757 15.34 -12.13 33.89
CA LEU A 757 14.62 -13.38 33.66
C LEU A 757 13.46 -13.58 34.66
N LEU A 758 13.61 -13.10 35.90
CA LEU A 758 12.57 -13.15 36.93
C LEU A 758 11.38 -12.23 36.60
N GLU A 759 11.58 -11.19 35.79
CA GLU A 759 10.52 -10.29 35.34
C GLU A 759 9.38 -11.01 34.61
N GLU A 760 9.69 -12.10 33.90
CA GLU A 760 8.67 -12.95 33.28
C GLU A 760 7.77 -13.62 34.34
N THR A 761 8.36 -14.11 35.43
CA THR A 761 7.62 -14.67 36.58
C THR A 761 6.79 -13.58 37.26
N ARG A 762 7.35 -12.36 37.45
CA ARG A 762 6.61 -11.22 38.03
C ARG A 762 5.38 -10.85 37.20
N ARG A 763 5.51 -10.71 35.88
CA ARG A 763 4.39 -10.37 34.99
C ARG A 763 3.30 -11.45 34.98
N ARG A 764 3.68 -12.72 34.93
CA ARG A 764 2.71 -13.84 34.94
C ARG A 764 1.90 -13.89 36.23
N LEU A 765 2.51 -13.60 37.37
CA LEU A 765 1.82 -13.58 38.67
C LEU A 765 1.03 -12.28 38.89
N SER A 766 1.52 -11.15 38.40
CA SER A 766 0.77 -9.89 38.43
C SER A 766 -0.55 -9.98 37.64
N ALA A 767 -0.59 -10.73 36.54
CA ALA A 767 -1.83 -11.02 35.82
C ALA A 767 -2.85 -11.85 36.62
N GLN A 768 -2.42 -12.49 37.72
CA GLN A 768 -3.25 -13.20 38.69
C GLN A 768 -3.44 -12.40 39.98
N ASP A 769 -3.15 -11.09 39.95
CA ASP A 769 -3.20 -10.17 41.10
C ASP A 769 -2.28 -10.58 42.26
N VAL A 770 -1.12 -11.17 41.95
CA VAL A 770 -0.10 -11.56 42.92
C VAL A 770 1.18 -10.76 42.68
N GLN A 771 1.66 -10.06 43.71
CA GLN A 771 2.92 -9.32 43.64
C GLN A 771 4.10 -10.20 44.05
N VAL A 772 5.24 -10.02 43.39
CA VAL A 772 6.46 -10.81 43.64
C VAL A 772 7.61 -9.87 43.93
N GLU A 773 8.12 -9.90 45.15
CA GLU A 773 9.31 -9.17 45.57
C GLU A 773 10.49 -10.14 45.63
N VAL A 774 11.60 -9.85 44.94
CA VAL A 774 12.82 -10.65 45.01
C VAL A 774 13.93 -9.79 45.56
N THR A 775 14.54 -10.23 46.66
CA THR A 775 15.66 -9.53 47.28
C THR A 775 16.94 -9.64 46.44
N PRO A 776 17.86 -8.65 46.48
CA PRO A 776 19.14 -8.73 45.78
C PRO A 776 19.95 -9.97 46.13
N GLU A 777 19.92 -10.41 47.39
CA GLU A 777 20.60 -11.62 47.85
C GLU A 777 20.02 -12.88 47.20
N ALA A 778 18.70 -12.96 47.03
CA ALA A 778 18.04 -14.06 46.32
C ALA A 778 18.38 -14.08 44.83
N VAL A 779 18.48 -12.90 44.19
CA VAL A 779 18.92 -12.79 42.79
C VAL A 779 20.36 -13.30 42.64
N SER A 780 21.29 -12.86 43.49
CA SER A 780 22.68 -13.34 43.49
C SER A 780 22.77 -14.84 43.75
N TRP A 781 21.98 -15.37 44.69
CA TRP A 781 21.96 -16.80 45.00
C TRP A 781 21.48 -17.63 43.80
N LEU A 782 20.43 -17.18 43.11
CA LEU A 782 19.93 -17.83 41.89
C LEU A 782 20.96 -17.75 40.75
N ALA A 783 21.65 -16.62 40.62
CA ALA A 783 22.71 -16.43 39.64
C ALA A 783 23.88 -17.39 39.87
N GLU A 784 24.37 -17.50 41.10
CA GLU A 784 25.48 -18.39 41.48
C GLU A 784 25.12 -19.86 41.27
N ARG A 785 23.91 -20.27 41.66
CA ARG A 785 23.48 -21.67 41.56
C ARG A 785 23.11 -22.10 40.13
N GLY A 786 22.68 -21.15 39.31
CA GLY A 786 22.33 -21.39 37.91
C GLY A 786 23.47 -21.14 36.91
N TYR A 787 24.63 -20.62 37.35
CA TYR A 787 25.75 -20.32 36.47
C TYR A 787 26.67 -21.51 36.26
N GLU A 788 26.90 -21.86 35.00
CA GLU A 788 27.91 -22.83 34.60
C GLU A 788 28.85 -22.19 33.57
N ARG A 789 30.15 -22.07 33.89
CA ARG A 789 31.13 -21.35 33.03
C ARG A 789 31.15 -21.82 31.57
N GLN A 790 30.90 -23.10 31.31
CA GLN A 790 30.89 -23.66 29.95
C GLN A 790 29.63 -23.30 29.14
N PHE A 791 28.52 -23.02 29.84
CA PHE A 791 27.20 -22.76 29.24
C PHE A 791 26.70 -21.32 29.44
N GLY A 792 27.47 -20.48 30.13
CA GLY A 792 27.14 -19.09 30.39
C GLY A 792 25.84 -18.94 31.20
N ALA A 793 25.01 -17.97 30.80
CA ALA A 793 23.70 -17.71 31.42
C ALA A 793 22.58 -18.70 31.01
N ARG A 794 22.84 -19.67 30.10
CA ARG A 794 21.81 -20.60 29.61
C ARG A 794 21.08 -21.38 30.72
N PRO A 795 21.74 -21.89 31.78
CA PRO A 795 21.05 -22.67 32.81
C PRO A 795 20.24 -21.81 33.81
N LEU A 796 20.40 -20.48 33.82
CA LEU A 796 19.71 -19.58 34.77
C LEU A 796 18.18 -19.74 34.72
N ARG A 797 17.59 -19.78 33.54
CA ARG A 797 16.13 -19.98 33.37
C ARG A 797 15.67 -21.29 34.01
N ARG A 798 16.47 -22.35 33.90
CA ARG A 798 16.17 -23.65 34.51
C ARG A 798 16.34 -23.62 36.02
N ALA A 799 17.27 -22.83 36.55
CA ALA A 799 17.43 -22.61 37.98
C ALA A 799 16.22 -21.85 38.54
N ILE A 800 15.81 -20.74 37.90
CA ILE A 800 14.60 -19.98 38.26
C ILE A 800 13.37 -20.89 38.22
N GLN A 801 13.16 -21.65 37.15
CA GLN A 801 12.01 -22.54 37.05
C GLN A 801 11.96 -23.55 38.20
N ARG A 802 13.11 -24.14 38.56
CA ARG A 802 13.19 -25.18 39.59
C ARG A 802 13.02 -24.63 41.00
N GLU A 803 13.72 -23.55 41.30
CA GLU A 803 13.84 -23.00 42.64
C GLU A 803 12.73 -21.98 42.96
N VAL A 804 12.16 -21.32 41.94
CA VAL A 804 11.13 -20.29 42.09
C VAL A 804 9.78 -20.75 41.51
N ASP A 805 9.67 -20.92 40.18
CA ASP A 805 8.36 -21.12 39.53
C ASP A 805 7.63 -22.38 40.02
N ASN A 806 8.37 -23.49 40.19
CA ASN A 806 7.80 -24.75 40.69
C ASN A 806 7.31 -24.65 42.14
N ARG A 807 7.87 -23.75 42.96
CA ARG A 807 7.40 -23.52 44.33
C ARG A 807 6.20 -22.60 44.33
N LEU A 808 6.25 -21.50 43.59
CA LEU A 808 5.13 -20.57 43.43
C LEU A 808 3.88 -21.28 42.87
N SER A 809 4.05 -22.14 41.86
CA SER A 809 2.97 -22.95 41.30
C SER A 809 2.34 -23.88 42.33
N ARG A 810 3.15 -24.51 43.20
CA ARG A 810 2.63 -25.33 44.30
C ARG A 810 1.86 -24.50 45.34
N MET A 811 2.35 -23.31 45.68
CA MET A 811 1.68 -22.41 46.63
C MET A 811 0.35 -21.88 46.08
N LEU A 812 0.28 -21.56 44.79
CA LEU A 812 -0.96 -21.18 44.10
C LEU A 812 -1.98 -22.33 44.08
N LEU A 813 -1.56 -23.53 43.66
CA LEU A 813 -2.43 -24.71 43.61
C LEU A 813 -2.86 -25.19 45.00
N GLY A 814 -2.00 -25.01 46.00
CA GLY A 814 -2.27 -25.33 47.40
C GLY A 814 -3.14 -24.29 48.13
N GLY A 815 -3.39 -23.12 47.52
CA GLY A 815 -4.17 -22.04 48.12
C GLY A 815 -3.41 -21.21 49.18
N GLU A 816 -2.11 -21.39 49.31
CA GLU A 816 -1.24 -20.60 50.20
C GLU A 816 -1.02 -19.19 49.65
N LEU A 817 -0.94 -19.08 48.31
CA LEU A 817 -0.81 -17.82 47.57
C LEU A 817 -2.10 -17.56 46.79
N THR A 818 -2.74 -16.41 47.01
CA THR A 818 -4.02 -16.02 46.41
C THR A 818 -3.95 -14.59 45.88
N ALA A 819 -4.91 -14.21 45.03
CA ALA A 819 -5.06 -12.83 44.54
C ALA A 819 -5.04 -11.81 45.70
N GLY A 820 -4.38 -10.68 45.48
CA GLY A 820 -4.18 -9.58 46.44
C GLY A 820 -2.99 -9.77 47.39
N ARG A 821 -2.24 -10.87 47.30
CA ARG A 821 -1.09 -11.16 48.20
C ARG A 821 0.27 -10.88 47.54
N THR A 822 1.26 -10.62 48.38
CA THR A 822 2.65 -10.44 47.96
C THR A 822 3.49 -11.62 48.42
N VAL A 823 4.30 -12.19 47.53
CA VAL A 823 5.31 -13.19 47.87
C VAL A 823 6.70 -12.55 47.85
N ARG A 824 7.41 -12.65 48.97
CA ARG A 824 8.79 -12.20 49.12
C ARG A 824 9.75 -13.38 49.01
N ILE A 825 10.66 -13.30 48.05
CA ILE A 825 11.71 -14.29 47.79
C ILE A 825 13.02 -13.77 48.39
N SER A 826 13.53 -14.48 49.38
CA SER A 826 14.74 -14.13 50.13
C SER A 826 15.66 -15.32 50.36
N VAL A 827 16.81 -15.11 50.96
CA VAL A 827 17.74 -16.19 51.35
C VAL A 827 17.80 -16.25 52.87
N VAL A 828 17.44 -17.40 53.42
CA VAL A 828 17.47 -17.69 54.88
C VAL A 828 18.27 -18.97 55.08
N ASP A 829 19.23 -18.94 56.01
CA ASP A 829 20.13 -20.08 56.30
C ASP A 829 20.87 -20.66 55.08
N GLY A 830 21.11 -19.83 54.06
CA GLY A 830 21.79 -20.23 52.82
C GLY A 830 20.88 -20.94 51.80
N GLU A 831 19.59 -21.05 52.07
CA GLU A 831 18.58 -21.58 51.15
C GLU A 831 17.58 -20.50 50.73
N LEU A 832 16.97 -20.68 49.56
CA LEU A 832 15.94 -19.78 49.06
C LEU A 832 14.66 -19.97 49.88
N ASP A 833 14.11 -18.89 50.42
CA ASP A 833 12.85 -18.86 51.15
C ASP A 833 11.79 -18.02 50.42
N LEU A 834 10.55 -18.50 50.43
CA LEU A 834 9.40 -17.86 49.77
C LEU A 834 8.32 -17.62 50.83
N ALA A 835 8.29 -16.40 51.35
CA ALA A 835 7.32 -15.98 52.37
C ALA A 835 6.14 -15.24 51.71
N VAL A 836 4.92 -15.52 52.15
CA VAL A 836 3.72 -14.80 51.71
C VAL A 836 3.37 -13.76 52.76
N ASP A 837 3.37 -12.49 52.36
CA ASP A 837 2.88 -11.40 53.20
C ASP A 837 1.34 -11.32 53.08
N ASP A 838 0.68 -11.10 54.22
CA ASP A 838 -0.78 -10.91 54.23
C ASP A 838 -1.18 -9.59 53.54
N ALA A 839 -2.35 -9.59 52.89
CA ALA A 839 -2.84 -8.49 52.09
C ALA A 839 -2.85 -7.17 52.87
N VAL A 840 -2.26 -6.12 52.29
CA VAL A 840 -2.41 -4.76 52.80
C VAL A 840 -3.86 -4.34 52.55
N GLU A 841 -4.64 -4.15 53.63
CA GLU A 841 -5.99 -3.59 53.52
C GLU A 841 -5.92 -2.23 52.80
N PRO A 842 -6.79 -1.98 51.79
CA PRO A 842 -6.82 -0.69 51.12
C PRO A 842 -7.24 0.38 52.14
N ASN A 843 -6.36 1.35 52.37
CA ASN A 843 -6.59 2.51 53.23
C ASN A 843 -7.99 3.09 52.98
N THR A 844 -8.87 2.95 53.98
CA THR A 844 -10.13 3.67 54.04
C THR A 844 -9.80 5.14 54.22
N VAL A 845 -10.13 5.95 53.20
CA VAL A 845 -10.11 7.40 53.29
C VAL A 845 -11.09 7.81 54.40
N ALA A 846 -10.57 8.16 55.57
CA ALA A 846 -11.33 8.80 56.62
C ALA A 846 -11.61 10.25 56.22
N THR A 847 -12.88 10.53 55.88
CA THR A 847 -13.44 11.86 55.78
C THR A 847 -13.80 12.42 57.16
N ALA A 848 -13.61 13.75 57.32
CA ALA A 848 -14.07 14.65 58.38
C ALA A 848 -13.23 14.63 59.69
N GLU A 849 -12.83 15.74 60.33
CA GLU A 849 -13.31 17.13 60.35
C GLU A 849 -12.10 18.09 60.54
N SER A 850 -12.05 19.18 59.78
CA SER A 850 -11.09 20.27 59.96
C SER A 850 -11.75 21.39 60.77
N GLU A 851 -11.52 21.41 62.08
CA GLU A 851 -11.70 22.62 62.89
C GLU A 851 -10.65 23.68 62.49
N ALA A 852 -11.13 24.89 62.22
CA ALA A 852 -10.31 26.06 61.93
C ALA A 852 -9.47 26.49 63.15
N PRO A 853 -8.34 27.18 62.91
CA PRO A 853 -8.03 28.32 63.75
C PRO A 853 -7.82 29.61 62.96
N ALA A 854 -8.32 30.65 63.61
CA ALA A 854 -8.27 32.09 63.40
C ALA A 854 -6.98 32.69 62.80
N GLU A 855 -7.22 33.75 62.01
CA GLU A 855 -6.49 35.01 61.90
C GLU A 855 -5.11 35.11 62.58
N VAL A 856 -4.07 35.38 61.79
CA VAL A 856 -3.44 36.71 61.56
C VAL A 856 -2.49 36.63 60.37
#